data_AF-A0A1W9SNM7-F1
#
_entry.id   AF-A0A1W9SNM7-F1
#
_cell.length_a   1.000
_cell.length_b   1.000
_cell.length_c   1.000
_cell.angle_alpha   90.00
_cell.angle_beta   90.00
_cell.angle_gamma   90.00
#
_symmetry.space_group_name_H-M   'P 1'
#
loop_
_entity.id
_entity.type
_entity.pdbx_description
1 polymer ?
#
loop_
_entity_poly.entity_id
_entity_poly.type
_entity_poly.pdbx_seq_one_letter_code
_entity_poly.pdbx_strand_id
1 'polypeptide(L)'
;MKIIRGIHNIKEINSNSVVTIGNFDGIHLGHQKLFSHIYQIGQKYKLSTIVVLFEPQPLEFLRKNNAPVRITKFREKIRRISSYNFDSILCVKFNKSFQSLSAKDFIINILINKLHLKFIVIGNDFRFGFQRNGNINLLKKLGYKYQFNVIKIRPLYKNNIKISSTNIRKALSENNIKLASLLLGRVFSISGRVIHGNKIGRTMNYPTANILLSKNFLLTNGVYAVKIKYCPNKYAIGISNIGIKPSFSNTQKNKLLEVYLFDIKIDLYGKYIEIFIYKKIRDEPWDCHGLPIEQKVEEKIKSNQGEISTTEFQEKCRKYAQDQVEKQKKDFIRLGVIGDWDNPHLTMNFKNEANIIKTLSKIVQKKHLYQDFKPIHWCLKCASSLSEAEIEYSKKKSDSIIVGFKFKYRSIIEKLFDFQISNKKEIHLLIWTTTPWTLPSSKAISIHPDFQYQLIETERCYLIIAKELVEKTLNTLKIKKSIIRNYVKGRFLEKMICLHPFLKNIDLPVILGKHVTLESGTGAVHTAPDHGLEDYIISQKYNIKTSNIVNFKGEYISNTHDKLDGVNVLEANSIIIELLIKNNTFFHHESLIHSYPHCWRHKSPVIYRATPQWFIDIDQKQLRIKLLQEIKKVRWIPEWGESRIGEMIKKRPDWCISRQRKWGVPMSIFIHKNTRKIHPNTFVFMKKIAKKVELEGLQVWWNIDSKEILGEEYQSYEKILDILDVWFESGNTHTTINYKNKNYTKKNADMFLEGSDQHRGWFMSSLIISTLISEKKPYSEVLTHGFVVDGKGQKMSKSIGNTISPNEIVDTLGADILRLWVASSNYSNDISISNEILKSSSDIYRRIRNTARFMLANISDFDPKKNIISKENMVLLDKWAIGQTKIVQEEIIQHYNNYNFHAVIQRLMYFCSIEMGSFYLDIIKDRQYTLKKHSQERRSSQTAIYYIINSLVRWIAPILSFTADEIWSYLPENNSQYVFMEEWFDKLFYLDQDDLFNYQFWNEIITIKHEINKFLEEAIQNKTINNSLETSIILYVSHELSNKLKILEQETKFIFLTSDIQIKLYDTAPKNAKKSKIVPYLKVSLEKIKGKKCPRCWHYFNFTKKNIKNSDICNRCILNTIGNGEKRIFI
;
A
#
# COMPACT_ATOMS: atom_id res chain seq x y z
N MET A 1 11.35 29.31 -46.48
CA MET A 1 9.92 29.43 -46.12
C MET A 1 9.59 30.84 -45.62
N LYS A 2 8.66 31.54 -46.29
CA LYS A 2 8.15 32.87 -45.91
C LYS A 2 6.87 32.76 -45.09
N ILE A 3 6.75 33.48 -43.96
CA ILE A 3 5.51 33.54 -43.18
C ILE A 3 4.78 34.85 -43.51
N ILE A 4 3.61 34.74 -44.14
CA ILE A 4 2.78 35.89 -44.51
C ILE A 4 1.66 36.01 -43.46
N ARG A 5 1.59 37.14 -42.76
CA ARG A 5 0.54 37.41 -41.76
C ARG A 5 -0.51 38.32 -42.36
N GLY A 6 -1.72 37.81 -42.56
CA GLY A 6 -2.83 38.57 -43.15
C GLY A 6 -2.81 38.58 -44.68
N ILE A 7 -4.01 38.61 -45.26
CA ILE A 7 -4.24 38.52 -46.71
C ILE A 7 -3.79 39.80 -47.46
N HIS A 8 -3.69 40.93 -46.77
CA HIS A 8 -3.22 42.20 -47.34
C HIS A 8 -1.71 42.24 -47.54
N ASN A 9 -0.95 41.37 -46.86
CA ASN A 9 0.52 41.31 -46.94
C ASN A 9 1.03 40.32 -48.01
N ILE A 10 0.12 39.79 -48.83
CA ILE A 10 0.47 39.00 -50.00
C ILE A 10 0.95 40.00 -51.07
N LYS A 11 2.26 40.27 -51.12
CA LYS A 11 2.89 40.88 -52.29
C LYS A 11 2.72 39.92 -53.46
N GLU A 12 2.47 40.43 -54.68
CA GLU A 12 2.24 39.62 -55.89
C GLU A 12 3.16 38.40 -55.92
N ILE A 13 2.57 37.22 -55.84
CA ILE A 13 3.29 35.97 -55.94
C ILE A 13 3.40 35.72 -57.45
N ASN A 14 4.54 36.05 -58.06
CA ASN A 14 4.76 35.87 -59.51
C ASN A 14 4.82 34.40 -59.96
N SER A 15 4.30 33.44 -59.18
CA SER A 15 4.34 32.02 -59.48
C SER A 15 3.05 31.31 -59.10
N ASN A 16 2.62 30.39 -59.97
CA ASN A 16 1.50 29.50 -59.73
C ASN A 16 1.73 28.63 -58.48
N SER A 17 0.67 28.30 -57.75
CA SER A 17 0.79 27.61 -56.45
C SER A 17 -0.02 26.32 -56.31
N VAL A 18 0.45 25.48 -55.38
CA VAL A 18 -0.31 24.38 -54.78
C VAL A 18 -0.60 24.72 -53.32
N VAL A 19 -1.88 24.66 -52.94
CA VAL A 19 -2.36 25.16 -51.65
C VAL A 19 -3.02 24.05 -50.82
N THR A 20 -2.82 24.08 -49.51
CA THR A 20 -3.72 23.42 -48.54
C THR A 20 -4.23 24.38 -47.50
N ILE A 21 -5.39 24.07 -46.93
CA ILE A 21 -6.11 24.96 -46.03
C ILE A 21 -6.63 24.16 -44.84
N GLY A 22 -6.37 24.63 -43.62
CA GLY A 22 -6.89 23.96 -42.44
C GLY A 22 -6.37 24.52 -41.12
N ASN A 23 -6.96 24.05 -40.02
CA ASN A 23 -6.48 24.40 -38.68
C ASN A 23 -5.23 23.62 -38.29
N PHE A 24 -5.02 22.44 -38.89
CA PHE A 24 -3.90 21.52 -38.65
C PHE A 24 -3.55 21.30 -37.16
N ASP A 25 -4.54 21.24 -36.27
CA ASP A 25 -4.30 21.08 -34.82
C ASP A 25 -3.70 19.70 -34.50
N GLY A 26 -2.60 19.68 -33.75
CA GLY A 26 -1.78 18.50 -33.46
C GLY A 26 -0.77 18.11 -34.56
N ILE A 27 -1.03 18.46 -35.83
CA ILE A 27 -0.28 18.00 -37.01
C ILE A 27 -0.11 16.46 -36.98
N HIS A 28 -1.25 15.78 -36.88
CA HIS A 28 -1.30 14.32 -36.85
C HIS A 28 -0.99 13.70 -38.22
N LEU A 29 -0.78 12.38 -38.28
CA LEU A 29 -0.38 11.67 -39.51
C LEU A 29 -1.27 11.99 -40.72
N GLY A 30 -2.58 12.20 -40.51
CA GLY A 30 -3.48 12.67 -41.57
C GLY A 30 -3.10 14.03 -42.19
N HIS A 31 -2.66 15.00 -41.38
CA HIS A 31 -2.16 16.29 -41.87
C HIS A 31 -0.80 16.13 -42.56
N GLN A 32 0.07 15.28 -42.02
CA GLN A 32 1.40 15.02 -42.60
C GLN A 32 1.28 14.42 -44.01
N LYS A 33 0.27 13.56 -44.24
CA LYS A 33 -0.04 13.04 -45.57
C LYS A 33 -0.54 14.14 -46.53
N LEU A 34 -1.31 15.12 -46.06
CA LEU A 34 -1.66 16.29 -46.89
C LEU A 34 -0.39 17.04 -47.31
N PHE A 35 0.50 17.29 -46.35
CA PHE A 35 1.74 18.01 -46.56
C PHE A 35 2.67 17.32 -47.57
N SER A 36 2.82 16.00 -47.48
CA SER A 36 3.63 15.24 -48.43
C SER A 36 3.10 15.32 -49.87
N HIS A 37 1.78 15.30 -50.07
CA HIS A 37 1.18 15.40 -51.40
C HIS A 37 1.40 16.78 -52.01
N ILE A 38 1.23 17.84 -51.23
CA ILE A 38 1.49 19.22 -51.70
C ILE A 38 2.94 19.35 -52.16
N TYR A 39 3.89 18.86 -51.37
CA TYR A 39 5.30 18.90 -51.73
C TYR A 39 5.57 18.12 -53.03
N GLN A 40 5.03 16.91 -53.17
CA GLN A 40 5.15 16.12 -54.40
C GLN A 40 4.59 16.83 -55.64
N ILE A 41 3.43 17.48 -55.52
CA ILE A 41 2.81 18.24 -56.61
C ILE A 41 3.63 19.48 -56.92
N GLY A 42 4.08 20.20 -55.89
CA GLY A 42 4.94 21.37 -56.01
C GLY A 42 6.21 21.06 -56.81
N GLN A 43 6.89 19.97 -56.45
CA GLN A 43 8.09 19.53 -57.16
C GLN A 43 7.77 19.05 -58.58
N LYS A 44 6.73 18.24 -58.77
CA LYS A 44 6.36 17.69 -60.09
C LYS A 44 6.00 18.78 -61.10
N TYR A 45 5.29 19.81 -60.67
CA TYR A 45 4.78 20.87 -61.55
C TYR A 45 5.52 22.20 -61.41
N LYS A 46 6.63 22.23 -60.64
CA LYS A 46 7.42 23.45 -60.32
C LYS A 46 6.54 24.60 -59.79
N LEU A 47 5.64 24.28 -58.85
CA LEU A 47 4.69 25.21 -58.25
C LEU A 47 5.11 25.62 -56.85
N SER A 48 4.81 26.87 -56.48
CA SER A 48 4.98 27.38 -55.12
C SER A 48 4.06 26.64 -54.14
N THR A 49 4.61 26.12 -53.06
CA THR A 49 3.89 25.32 -52.05
C THR A 49 3.43 26.19 -50.87
N ILE A 50 2.12 26.28 -50.67
CA ILE A 50 1.51 27.22 -49.72
C ILE A 50 0.58 26.51 -48.72
N VAL A 51 0.78 26.79 -47.42
CA VAL A 51 -0.12 26.33 -46.34
C VAL A 51 -0.91 27.50 -45.77
N VAL A 52 -2.23 27.42 -45.81
CA VAL A 52 -3.14 28.44 -45.26
C VAL A 52 -3.65 28.00 -43.89
N LEU A 53 -3.44 28.85 -42.89
CA LEU A 53 -3.79 28.68 -41.48
C LEU A 53 -4.71 29.82 -40.99
N PHE A 54 -5.40 29.58 -39.88
CA PHE A 54 -6.26 30.57 -39.22
C PHE A 54 -5.82 30.80 -37.77
N GLU A 55 -5.73 32.06 -37.36
CA GLU A 55 -5.46 32.45 -35.96
C GLU A 55 -6.32 33.68 -35.55
N PRO A 56 -7.18 33.58 -34.50
CA PRO A 56 -7.53 32.37 -33.74
C PRO A 56 -8.20 31.32 -34.63
N GLN A 57 -8.32 30.07 -34.14
CA GLN A 57 -8.99 29.04 -34.94
C GLN A 57 -10.49 29.38 -35.08
N PRO A 58 -11.14 29.03 -36.21
CA PRO A 58 -12.55 29.33 -36.43
C PRO A 58 -13.47 28.90 -35.27
N LEU A 59 -13.25 27.70 -34.70
CA LEU A 59 -14.04 27.21 -33.57
C LEU A 59 -13.81 27.98 -32.27
N GLU A 60 -12.64 28.59 -32.08
CA GLU A 60 -12.37 29.42 -30.90
C GLU A 60 -13.02 30.80 -31.02
N PHE A 61 -13.05 31.34 -32.24
CA PHE A 61 -13.79 32.57 -32.52
C PHE A 61 -15.30 32.36 -32.39
N LEU A 62 -15.82 31.25 -32.93
CA LEU A 62 -17.26 30.93 -32.95
C LEU A 62 -17.80 30.41 -31.62
N ARG A 63 -16.97 29.75 -30.79
CA ARG A 63 -17.40 29.10 -29.52
C ARG A 63 -16.49 29.49 -28.36
N LYS A 64 -16.45 30.79 -28.02
CA LYS A 64 -15.52 31.36 -27.01
C LYS A 64 -15.32 30.49 -25.74
N ASN A 65 -16.40 29.98 -25.13
CA ASN A 65 -16.32 29.21 -23.88
C ASN A 65 -16.27 27.68 -24.07
N ASN A 66 -16.68 27.16 -25.23
CA ASN A 66 -16.83 25.71 -25.50
C ASN A 66 -15.93 25.23 -26.67
N ALA A 67 -14.90 25.99 -27.01
CA ALA A 67 -13.96 25.59 -28.05
C ALA A 67 -13.14 24.37 -27.61
N PRO A 68 -12.88 23.40 -28.51
CA PRO A 68 -12.01 22.28 -28.20
C PRO A 68 -10.60 22.74 -27.80
N VAL A 69 -10.05 22.17 -26.73
CA VAL A 69 -8.70 22.52 -26.26
C VAL A 69 -7.66 22.22 -27.34
N ARG A 70 -6.79 23.19 -27.66
CA ARG A 70 -5.73 23.02 -28.67
C ARG A 70 -4.78 21.89 -28.27
N ILE A 71 -4.49 20.99 -29.21
CA ILE A 71 -3.40 20.00 -29.06
C ILE A 71 -2.04 20.69 -29.22
N THR A 72 -1.96 21.69 -30.10
CA THR A 72 -0.70 22.41 -30.37
C THR A 72 -0.93 23.92 -30.44
N LYS A 73 -0.16 24.68 -29.65
CA LYS A 73 -0.17 26.15 -29.66
C LYS A 73 0.27 26.70 -31.03
N PHE A 74 -0.13 27.93 -31.36
CA PHE A 74 0.12 28.52 -32.68
C PHE A 74 1.60 28.54 -33.09
N ARG A 75 2.49 29.05 -32.23
CA ARG A 75 3.94 29.10 -32.51
C ARG A 75 4.53 27.72 -32.79
N GLU A 76 4.13 26.71 -32.02
CA GLU A 76 4.62 25.34 -32.19
C GLU A 76 4.07 24.69 -33.47
N LYS A 77 2.83 25.01 -33.84
CA LYS A 77 2.23 24.59 -35.11
C LYS A 77 3.02 25.12 -36.29
N ILE A 78 3.38 26.41 -36.29
CA ILE A 78 4.22 27.02 -37.33
C ILE A 78 5.57 26.31 -37.40
N ARG A 79 6.27 26.13 -36.27
CA ARG A 79 7.58 25.46 -36.22
C ARG A 79 7.56 24.05 -36.83
N ARG A 80 6.49 23.29 -36.56
CA ARG A 80 6.31 21.93 -37.08
C ARG A 80 5.92 21.89 -38.56
N ILE A 81 5.23 22.91 -39.07
CA ILE A 81 4.96 23.02 -40.51
C ILE A 81 6.24 23.37 -41.26
N SER A 82 7.11 24.19 -40.67
CA SER A 82 8.41 24.57 -41.27
C SER A 82 9.30 23.38 -41.62
N SER A 83 9.15 22.22 -40.96
CA SER A 83 9.97 21.03 -41.24
C SER A 83 9.57 20.29 -42.52
N TYR A 84 8.53 20.73 -43.23
CA TYR A 84 8.05 20.15 -44.49
C TYR A 84 8.48 20.95 -45.73
N ASN A 85 9.44 21.88 -45.59
CA ASN A 85 10.05 22.65 -46.67
C ASN A 85 9.07 23.39 -47.60
N PHE A 86 8.01 23.96 -47.03
CA PHE A 86 7.08 24.81 -47.80
C PHE A 86 7.72 26.14 -48.22
N ASP A 87 7.26 26.69 -49.35
CA ASP A 87 7.68 28.01 -49.81
C ASP A 87 7.07 29.10 -48.92
N SER A 88 5.78 29.00 -48.62
CA SER A 88 5.07 29.99 -47.80
C SER A 88 4.02 29.42 -46.84
N ILE A 89 3.88 30.04 -45.67
CA ILE A 89 2.73 29.86 -44.76
C ILE A 89 1.93 31.15 -44.74
N LEU A 90 0.66 31.11 -45.15
CA LEU A 90 -0.29 32.21 -45.02
C LEU A 90 -1.10 32.05 -43.74
N CYS A 91 -0.86 32.92 -42.75
CA CYS A 91 -1.66 33.00 -41.54
C CYS A 91 -2.76 34.05 -41.70
N VAL A 92 -4.00 33.60 -41.85
CA VAL A 92 -5.18 34.45 -41.99
C VAL A 92 -5.76 34.77 -40.60
N LYS A 93 -5.97 36.05 -40.32
CA LYS A 93 -6.67 36.48 -39.11
C LYS A 93 -8.15 36.17 -39.25
N PHE A 94 -8.69 35.27 -38.42
CA PHE A 94 -10.12 34.94 -38.42
C PHE A 94 -10.89 35.98 -37.58
N ASN A 95 -11.63 36.87 -38.24
CA ASN A 95 -12.41 37.96 -37.64
C ASN A 95 -13.82 38.02 -38.25
N LYS A 96 -14.67 38.97 -37.82
CA LYS A 96 -16.04 39.12 -38.34
C LYS A 96 -16.08 39.29 -39.87
N SER A 97 -15.17 40.08 -40.46
CA SER A 97 -15.15 40.31 -41.92
C SER A 97 -14.73 39.07 -42.71
N PHE A 98 -13.78 38.30 -42.19
CA PHE A 98 -13.39 37.04 -42.81
C PHE A 98 -14.45 35.95 -42.61
N GLN A 99 -15.14 35.95 -41.47
CA GLN A 99 -16.25 35.05 -41.18
C GLN A 99 -17.39 35.23 -42.20
N SER A 100 -17.73 36.48 -42.56
CA SER A 100 -18.82 36.80 -43.50
C SER A 100 -18.49 36.53 -44.96
N LEU A 101 -17.25 36.16 -45.29
CA LEU A 101 -16.82 35.92 -46.66
C LEU A 101 -17.50 34.66 -47.23
N SER A 102 -18.16 34.78 -48.37
CA SER A 102 -18.79 33.63 -49.03
C SER A 102 -17.72 32.64 -49.51
N ALA A 103 -18.10 31.37 -49.68
CA ALA A 103 -17.17 30.36 -50.22
C ALA A 103 -16.66 30.73 -51.64
N LYS A 104 -17.50 31.36 -52.47
CA LYS A 104 -17.10 31.81 -53.82
C LYS A 104 -16.08 32.94 -53.75
N ASP A 105 -16.35 33.96 -52.94
CA ASP A 105 -15.46 35.12 -52.80
C ASP A 105 -14.12 34.72 -52.19
N PHE A 106 -14.11 33.77 -51.26
CA PHE A 106 -12.87 33.21 -50.73
C PHE A 106 -12.02 32.53 -51.81
N ILE A 107 -12.64 31.76 -52.72
CA ILE A 107 -11.91 31.12 -53.81
C ILE A 107 -11.37 32.17 -54.78
N ILE A 108 -12.22 33.09 -55.24
CA ILE A 108 -11.84 34.07 -56.28
C ILE A 108 -10.82 35.07 -55.73
N ASN A 109 -11.17 35.78 -54.66
CA ASN A 109 -10.40 36.93 -54.20
C ASN A 109 -9.11 36.52 -53.48
N ILE A 110 -9.00 35.29 -53.01
CA ILE A 110 -7.83 34.83 -52.23
C ILE A 110 -7.11 33.71 -52.96
N LEU A 111 -7.77 32.59 -53.28
CA LEU A 111 -7.06 31.45 -53.86
C LEU A 111 -6.61 31.72 -55.30
N ILE A 112 -7.47 32.32 -56.12
CA ILE A 112 -7.17 32.59 -57.53
C ILE A 112 -6.37 33.89 -57.64
N ASN A 113 -6.96 35.02 -57.24
CA ASN A 113 -6.40 36.34 -57.54
C ASN A 113 -5.12 36.66 -56.75
N LYS A 114 -4.96 36.12 -55.54
CA LYS A 114 -3.80 36.42 -54.68
C LYS A 114 -2.79 35.30 -54.57
N LEU A 115 -3.23 34.05 -54.64
CA LEU A 115 -2.34 32.88 -54.52
C LEU A 115 -2.06 32.19 -55.85
N HIS A 116 -2.71 32.57 -56.96
CA HIS A 116 -2.53 31.94 -58.28
C HIS A 116 -2.64 30.40 -58.21
N LEU A 117 -3.71 29.92 -57.57
CA LEU A 117 -3.94 28.49 -57.33
C LEU A 117 -4.01 27.67 -58.63
N LYS A 118 -3.20 26.61 -58.71
CA LYS A 118 -3.31 25.54 -59.73
C LYS A 118 -3.73 24.19 -59.15
N PHE A 119 -3.35 23.89 -57.91
CA PHE A 119 -3.76 22.65 -57.24
C PHE A 119 -4.15 22.94 -55.80
N ILE A 120 -5.30 22.43 -55.34
CA ILE A 120 -5.70 22.45 -53.93
C ILE A 120 -5.75 21.04 -53.35
N VAL A 121 -5.03 20.80 -52.26
CA VAL A 121 -4.97 19.50 -51.58
C VAL A 121 -5.71 19.58 -50.24
N ILE A 122 -6.80 18.83 -50.09
CA ILE A 122 -7.70 18.91 -48.92
C ILE A 122 -8.19 17.54 -48.45
N GLY A 123 -8.60 17.46 -47.19
CA GLY A 123 -9.19 16.26 -46.60
C GLY A 123 -10.65 16.05 -47.02
N ASN A 124 -11.14 14.80 -46.89
CA ASN A 124 -12.49 14.36 -47.26
C ASN A 124 -13.63 15.22 -46.69
N ASP A 125 -13.46 15.74 -45.47
CA ASP A 125 -14.51 16.43 -44.70
C ASP A 125 -14.35 17.97 -44.74
N PHE A 126 -13.61 18.52 -45.71
CA PHE A 126 -13.29 19.96 -45.77
C PHE A 126 -14.52 20.84 -46.06
N ARG A 127 -14.70 21.87 -45.22
CA ARG A 127 -15.76 22.88 -45.33
C ARG A 127 -15.18 24.28 -45.07
N PHE A 128 -15.67 25.29 -45.77
CA PHE A 128 -15.16 26.67 -45.72
C PHE A 128 -16.25 27.67 -46.13
N GLY A 129 -15.96 28.98 -46.03
CA GLY A 129 -16.92 30.06 -46.32
C GLY A 129 -17.93 30.31 -45.19
N PHE A 130 -18.71 31.38 -45.32
CA PHE A 130 -19.76 31.77 -44.38
C PHE A 130 -20.66 30.58 -44.03
N GLN A 131 -20.86 30.33 -42.74
CA GLN A 131 -21.63 29.20 -42.20
C GLN A 131 -21.20 27.81 -42.72
N ARG A 132 -19.96 27.63 -43.19
CA ARG A 132 -19.44 26.36 -43.73
C ARG A 132 -20.19 25.87 -44.98
N ASN A 133 -20.79 26.78 -45.75
CA ASN A 133 -21.56 26.44 -46.96
C ASN A 133 -20.69 25.91 -48.13
N GLY A 134 -19.40 26.23 -48.16
CA GLY A 134 -18.43 25.72 -49.13
C GLY A 134 -18.03 24.27 -48.86
N ASN A 135 -17.85 23.50 -49.93
CA ASN A 135 -17.49 22.08 -49.89
C ASN A 135 -16.62 21.66 -51.09
N ILE A 136 -16.20 20.40 -51.12
CA ILE A 136 -15.33 19.86 -52.18
C ILE A 136 -16.00 19.91 -53.57
N ASN A 137 -17.32 19.68 -53.65
CA ASN A 137 -18.04 19.72 -54.92
C ASN A 137 -18.06 21.13 -55.51
N LEU A 138 -18.24 22.16 -54.65
CA LEU A 138 -18.12 23.56 -55.07
C LEU A 138 -16.70 23.88 -55.57
N LEU A 139 -15.66 23.41 -54.89
CA LEU A 139 -14.27 23.58 -55.34
C LEU A 139 -14.04 22.91 -56.69
N LYS A 140 -14.56 21.70 -56.92
CA LYS A 140 -14.45 21.02 -58.22
C LYS A 140 -15.17 21.79 -59.32
N LYS A 141 -16.41 22.22 -59.07
CA LYS A 141 -17.20 23.02 -60.02
C LYS A 141 -16.48 24.30 -60.44
N LEU A 142 -15.91 25.02 -59.47
CA LEU A 142 -15.16 26.24 -59.75
C LEU A 142 -13.75 25.98 -60.28
N GLY A 143 -13.17 24.81 -59.98
CA GLY A 143 -11.91 24.33 -60.55
C GLY A 143 -11.97 24.19 -62.06
N TYR A 144 -13.08 23.68 -62.61
CA TYR A 144 -13.32 23.67 -64.06
C TYR A 144 -13.38 25.09 -64.64
N LYS A 145 -14.11 26.01 -63.98
CA LYS A 145 -14.29 27.39 -64.46
C LYS A 145 -12.99 28.21 -64.41
N TYR A 146 -12.18 28.05 -63.37
CA TYR A 146 -10.99 28.86 -63.12
C TYR A 146 -9.67 28.07 -63.27
N GLN A 147 -9.71 26.91 -63.92
CA GLN A 147 -8.56 26.08 -64.31
C GLN A 147 -7.62 25.70 -63.14
N PHE A 148 -8.17 25.15 -62.06
CA PHE A 148 -7.41 24.54 -60.97
C PHE A 148 -7.93 23.15 -60.59
N ASN A 149 -7.03 22.29 -60.10
CA ASN A 149 -7.33 20.91 -59.77
C ASN A 149 -7.55 20.71 -58.26
N VAL A 150 -8.56 19.91 -57.90
CA VAL A 150 -8.89 19.58 -56.51
C VAL A 150 -8.46 18.14 -56.19
N ILE A 151 -7.48 18.00 -55.30
CA ILE A 151 -6.96 16.70 -54.86
C ILE A 151 -7.49 16.39 -53.47
N LYS A 152 -8.18 15.25 -53.38
CA LYS A 152 -8.87 14.80 -52.17
C LYS A 152 -8.08 13.68 -51.50
N ILE A 153 -7.69 13.88 -50.24
CA ILE A 153 -7.02 12.85 -49.44
C ILE A 153 -8.03 12.11 -48.56
N ARG A 154 -8.03 10.77 -48.67
CA ARG A 154 -8.84 9.87 -47.83
C ARG A 154 -8.36 9.91 -46.38
N PRO A 155 -9.27 9.79 -45.39
CA PRO A 155 -8.90 9.73 -43.97
C PRO A 155 -7.99 8.52 -43.71
N LEU A 156 -7.01 8.71 -42.84
CA LEU A 156 -6.14 7.62 -42.37
C LEU A 156 -6.70 6.97 -41.12
N TYR A 157 -6.43 5.68 -40.97
CA TYR A 157 -6.77 4.89 -39.80
C TYR A 157 -5.51 4.24 -39.24
N LYS A 158 -5.45 4.10 -37.92
CA LYS A 158 -4.41 3.30 -37.25
C LYS A 158 -5.07 2.54 -36.10
N ASN A 159 -4.90 1.23 -36.05
CA ASN A 159 -5.59 0.33 -35.12
C ASN A 159 -7.12 0.53 -35.13
N ASN A 160 -7.74 0.57 -36.32
CA ASN A 160 -9.17 0.83 -36.53
C ASN A 160 -9.70 2.18 -36.00
N ILE A 161 -8.82 3.09 -35.56
CA ILE A 161 -9.20 4.42 -35.09
C ILE A 161 -8.88 5.45 -36.18
N LYS A 162 -9.86 6.27 -36.55
CA LYS A 162 -9.67 7.41 -37.49
C LYS A 162 -8.65 8.39 -36.91
N ILE A 163 -7.58 8.69 -37.65
CA ILE A 163 -6.59 9.68 -37.24
C ILE A 163 -7.20 11.07 -37.37
N SER A 164 -7.50 11.70 -36.23
CA SER A 164 -8.10 13.04 -36.17
C SER A 164 -7.71 13.76 -34.88
N SER A 165 -7.74 15.10 -34.90
CA SER A 165 -7.55 15.90 -33.68
C SER A 165 -8.56 15.54 -32.59
N THR A 166 -9.79 15.15 -32.94
CA THR A 166 -10.81 14.73 -31.96
C THR A 166 -10.39 13.48 -31.19
N ASN A 167 -9.95 12.43 -31.89
CA ASN A 167 -9.53 11.18 -31.23
C ASN A 167 -8.22 11.35 -30.46
N ILE A 168 -7.34 12.25 -30.88
CA ILE A 168 -6.12 12.58 -30.13
C ILE A 168 -6.45 13.30 -28.83
N ARG A 169 -7.39 14.27 -28.83
CA ARG A 169 -7.85 14.91 -27.60
C ARG A 169 -8.46 13.90 -26.64
N LYS A 170 -9.30 12.99 -27.14
CA LYS A 170 -9.91 11.91 -26.35
C LYS A 170 -8.83 11.02 -25.70
N ALA A 171 -7.85 10.57 -26.49
CA ALA A 171 -6.74 9.76 -25.98
C ALA A 171 -5.93 10.50 -24.90
N LEU A 172 -5.68 11.81 -25.07
CA LEU A 172 -4.97 12.62 -24.07
C LEU A 172 -5.81 12.82 -22.80
N SER A 173 -7.11 13.08 -22.90
CA SER A 173 -7.99 13.22 -21.72
C SER A 173 -8.14 11.94 -20.92
N GLU A 174 -7.99 10.78 -21.57
CA GLU A 174 -7.97 9.46 -20.94
C GLU A 174 -6.56 9.04 -20.47
N ASN A 175 -5.56 9.94 -20.54
CA ASN A 175 -4.13 9.70 -20.30
C ASN A 175 -3.51 8.55 -21.13
N ASN A 176 -4.11 8.19 -22.25
CA ASN A 176 -3.55 7.25 -23.21
C ASN A 176 -2.55 7.96 -24.13
N ILE A 177 -1.45 8.42 -23.52
CA ILE A 177 -0.37 9.18 -24.16
C ILE A 177 0.26 8.40 -25.31
N LYS A 178 0.34 7.06 -25.18
CA LYS A 178 0.85 6.18 -26.23
C LYS A 178 -0.03 6.20 -27.47
N LEU A 179 -1.35 6.07 -27.32
CA LEU A 179 -2.28 6.15 -28.45
C LEU A 179 -2.26 7.55 -29.07
N ALA A 180 -2.29 8.61 -28.26
CA ALA A 180 -2.19 9.98 -28.75
C ALA A 180 -0.91 10.18 -29.58
N SER A 181 0.23 9.70 -29.09
CA SER A 181 1.51 9.77 -29.78
C SER A 181 1.53 8.96 -31.08
N LEU A 182 0.89 7.78 -31.07
CA LEU A 182 0.74 6.92 -32.25
C LEU A 182 -0.04 7.61 -33.37
N LEU A 183 -1.15 8.26 -33.04
CA LEU A 183 -1.99 9.01 -33.99
C LEU A 183 -1.29 10.30 -34.47
N LEU A 184 -0.50 10.93 -33.60
CA LEU A 184 0.31 12.09 -33.94
C LEU A 184 1.52 11.74 -34.83
N GLY A 185 1.99 10.50 -34.82
CA GLY A 185 3.24 10.10 -35.47
C GLY A 185 4.50 10.57 -34.74
N ARG A 186 4.36 11.01 -33.48
CA ARG A 186 5.43 11.55 -32.63
C ARG A 186 5.01 11.50 -31.16
N VAL A 187 5.98 11.56 -30.25
CA VAL A 187 5.67 11.71 -28.82
C VAL A 187 4.91 13.02 -28.60
N PHE A 188 3.83 12.94 -27.82
CA PHE A 188 3.07 14.12 -27.41
C PHE A 188 3.97 15.04 -26.57
N SER A 189 3.96 16.33 -26.88
CA SER A 189 4.81 17.31 -26.21
C SER A 189 4.11 18.62 -25.95
N ILE A 190 4.50 19.26 -24.85
CA ILE A 190 4.02 20.56 -24.38
C ILE A 190 5.19 21.53 -24.42
N SER A 191 4.98 22.71 -24.99
CA SER A 191 6.00 23.76 -24.98
C SER A 191 5.54 25.02 -24.26
N GLY A 192 6.50 25.67 -23.61
CA GLY A 192 6.26 26.87 -22.82
C GLY A 192 7.54 27.50 -22.29
N ARG A 193 7.39 28.73 -21.79
CA ARG A 193 8.47 29.47 -21.16
C ARG A 193 8.51 29.09 -19.68
N VAL A 194 9.70 28.79 -19.16
CA VAL A 194 9.88 28.44 -17.75
C VAL A 194 9.71 29.69 -16.89
N ILE A 195 8.82 29.63 -15.91
CA ILE A 195 8.52 30.72 -14.98
C ILE A 195 9.23 30.52 -13.64
N HIS A 196 9.47 31.61 -12.90
CA HIS A 196 10.01 31.54 -11.55
C HIS A 196 9.01 30.90 -10.58
N GLY A 197 9.48 29.94 -9.78
CA GLY A 197 8.76 29.44 -8.60
C GLY A 197 9.37 30.02 -7.31
N ASN A 198 8.85 29.61 -6.14
CA ASN A 198 9.26 30.09 -4.80
C ASN A 198 10.70 29.69 -4.38
N LYS A 199 11.54 29.19 -5.30
CA LYS A 199 12.95 28.81 -5.10
C LYS A 199 13.25 27.75 -4.02
N ILE A 200 12.23 27.08 -3.44
CA ILE A 200 12.38 26.01 -2.43
C ILE A 200 13.19 24.79 -2.98
N GLY A 201 13.15 24.53 -4.29
CA GLY A 201 13.97 23.46 -4.89
C GLY A 201 15.48 23.71 -4.87
N ARG A 202 15.94 24.98 -4.75
CA ARG A 202 17.37 25.31 -4.68
C ARG A 202 18.01 24.96 -3.34
N THR A 203 17.23 24.87 -2.26
CA THR A 203 17.72 24.33 -0.98
C THR A 203 17.80 22.79 -0.98
N MET A 204 17.23 22.12 -1.99
CA MET A 204 17.19 20.65 -2.13
C MET A 204 17.88 20.12 -3.42
N ASN A 205 18.67 20.94 -4.12
CA ASN A 205 19.48 20.55 -5.29
C ASN A 205 18.73 20.03 -6.57
N TYR A 206 17.41 20.18 -6.69
CA TYR A 206 16.65 19.80 -7.90
C TYR A 206 16.18 21.03 -8.71
N PRO A 207 16.70 21.27 -9.94
CA PRO A 207 16.22 22.34 -10.80
C PRO A 207 14.84 21.99 -11.35
N THR A 208 13.88 22.88 -11.09
CA THR A 208 12.49 22.74 -11.52
C THR A 208 12.21 23.64 -12.72
N ALA A 209 11.60 23.08 -13.76
CA ALA A 209 11.10 23.82 -14.91
C ALA A 209 9.58 23.91 -14.83
N ASN A 210 9.09 25.05 -14.35
CA ASN A 210 7.67 25.30 -14.17
C ASN A 210 7.10 25.98 -15.42
N ILE A 211 6.03 25.41 -16.00
CA ILE A 211 5.31 25.99 -17.14
C ILE A 211 3.84 26.18 -16.77
N LEU A 212 3.35 27.40 -16.95
CA LEU A 212 1.92 27.68 -16.79
C LEU A 212 1.10 27.05 -17.93
N LEU A 213 0.10 26.26 -17.56
CA LEU A 213 -0.84 25.64 -18.50
C LEU A 213 -2.12 26.49 -18.61
N SER A 214 -2.85 26.29 -19.71
CA SER A 214 -4.19 26.86 -19.86
C SER A 214 -5.16 26.24 -18.84
N LYS A 215 -6.15 27.00 -18.37
CA LYS A 215 -7.20 26.55 -17.45
C LYS A 215 -7.83 25.23 -17.90
N ASN A 216 -8.14 25.11 -19.19
CA ASN A 216 -8.55 23.87 -19.82
C ASN A 216 -7.33 23.23 -20.48
N PHE A 217 -6.81 22.15 -19.89
CA PHE A 217 -5.65 21.41 -20.38
C PHE A 217 -6.02 19.96 -20.70
N LEU A 218 -5.34 19.36 -21.69
CA LEU A 218 -5.71 18.06 -22.25
C LEU A 218 -5.39 16.85 -21.38
N LEU A 219 -4.37 16.93 -20.52
CA LEU A 219 -4.03 15.84 -19.59
C LEU A 219 -4.67 16.08 -18.23
N THR A 220 -4.92 14.98 -17.50
CA THR A 220 -5.38 15.09 -16.11
C THR A 220 -4.23 15.50 -15.19
N ASN A 221 -4.55 15.81 -13.94
CA ASN A 221 -3.51 16.02 -12.94
C ASN A 221 -2.74 14.71 -12.68
N GLY A 222 -1.51 14.83 -12.16
CA GLY A 222 -0.67 13.71 -11.74
C GLY A 222 0.79 13.77 -12.19
N VAL A 223 1.54 12.72 -11.86
CA VAL A 223 2.96 12.54 -12.17
C VAL A 223 3.19 11.78 -13.47
N TYR A 224 4.01 12.37 -14.35
CA TYR A 224 4.34 11.85 -15.67
C TYR A 224 5.84 11.71 -15.85
N ALA A 225 6.27 10.62 -16.49
CA ALA A 225 7.61 10.47 -17.02
C ALA A 225 7.74 11.37 -18.26
N VAL A 226 8.71 12.29 -18.22
CA VAL A 226 8.92 13.27 -19.27
C VAL A 226 10.37 13.35 -19.72
N LYS A 227 10.58 13.82 -20.96
CA LYS A 227 11.87 14.26 -21.47
C LYS A 227 11.71 15.69 -21.92
N ILE A 228 12.56 16.61 -21.51
CA ILE A 228 12.54 17.99 -21.99
C ILE A 228 13.63 18.20 -23.03
N LYS A 229 13.39 19.13 -23.96
CA LYS A 229 14.38 19.71 -24.87
C LYS A 229 14.52 21.17 -24.54
N TYR A 230 15.73 21.59 -24.19
CA TYR A 230 16.01 22.96 -23.71
C TYR A 230 17.02 23.73 -24.57
N CYS A 231 17.78 23.04 -25.43
CA CYS A 231 18.59 23.63 -26.50
C CYS A 231 18.46 22.79 -27.79
N PRO A 232 18.88 23.30 -28.97
CA PRO A 232 19.12 22.45 -30.14
C PRO A 232 20.02 21.27 -29.74
N ASN A 233 19.55 20.05 -29.98
CA ASN A 233 20.21 18.78 -29.65
C ASN A 233 20.49 18.47 -28.15
N LYS A 234 20.03 19.27 -27.18
CA LYS A 234 20.14 18.93 -25.75
C LYS A 234 18.80 18.59 -25.13
N TYR A 235 18.79 17.47 -24.40
CA TYR A 235 17.61 16.94 -23.72
C TYR A 235 17.92 16.66 -22.25
N ALA A 236 16.91 16.71 -21.39
CA ALA A 236 16.97 16.23 -20.02
C ALA A 236 15.79 15.28 -19.78
N ILE A 237 15.96 14.29 -18.93
CA ILE A 237 14.83 13.46 -18.46
C ILE A 237 14.29 14.11 -17.19
N GLY A 238 13.03 13.85 -16.85
CA GLY A 238 12.46 14.34 -15.61
C GLY A 238 11.16 13.67 -15.29
N ILE A 239 10.68 13.95 -14.08
CA ILE A 239 9.31 13.70 -13.67
C ILE A 239 8.56 15.02 -13.69
N SER A 240 7.38 15.07 -14.30
CA SER A 240 6.54 16.25 -14.24
C SER A 240 5.29 16.02 -13.41
N ASN A 241 4.95 16.97 -12.54
CA ASN A 241 3.66 17.07 -11.89
C ASN A 241 2.76 18.06 -12.67
N ILE A 242 1.55 17.64 -13.03
CA ILE A 242 0.49 18.53 -13.52
C ILE A 242 -0.52 18.73 -12.39
N GLY A 243 -0.68 19.95 -11.88
CA GLY A 243 -1.56 20.23 -10.74
C GLY A 243 -1.89 21.70 -10.53
N ILE A 244 -2.63 22.00 -9.46
CA ILE A 244 -2.87 23.36 -8.95
C ILE A 244 -2.15 23.45 -7.60
N LYS A 245 -1.42 24.53 -7.33
CA LYS A 245 -0.75 24.73 -6.04
C LYS A 245 -1.78 24.99 -4.92
N PRO A 246 -1.84 24.16 -3.86
CA PRO A 246 -2.71 24.42 -2.71
C PRO A 246 -2.07 25.37 -1.68
N SER A 247 -0.77 25.64 -1.80
CA SER A 247 0.02 26.38 -0.81
C SER A 247 0.05 27.88 -1.14
N PHE A 248 -0.74 28.66 -0.39
CA PHE A 248 -0.77 30.13 -0.30
C PHE A 248 -1.50 30.92 -1.41
N SER A 249 -2.59 31.57 -0.98
CA SER A 249 -3.43 32.55 -1.69
C SER A 249 -4.28 32.03 -2.87
N ASN A 250 -5.56 32.38 -2.82
CA ASN A 250 -6.65 31.99 -3.73
C ASN A 250 -6.54 32.59 -5.16
N THR A 251 -5.35 32.94 -5.64
CA THR A 251 -5.16 33.82 -6.80
C THR A 251 -4.76 33.12 -8.10
N GLN A 252 -4.17 31.91 -8.06
CA GLN A 252 -3.79 31.18 -9.28
C GLN A 252 -4.83 30.12 -9.70
N LYS A 253 -5.71 30.50 -10.64
CA LYS A 253 -6.74 29.62 -11.26
C LYS A 253 -6.21 28.68 -12.37
N ASN A 254 -4.92 28.75 -12.73
CA ASN A 254 -4.34 28.02 -13.87
C ASN A 254 -3.51 26.82 -13.39
N LYS A 255 -3.62 25.68 -14.08
CA LYS A 255 -2.80 24.50 -13.82
C LYS A 255 -1.31 24.80 -14.10
N LEU A 256 -0.44 24.18 -13.32
CA LEU A 256 1.00 24.26 -13.44
C LEU A 256 1.55 22.90 -13.86
N LEU A 257 2.50 22.91 -14.80
CA LEU A 257 3.33 21.76 -15.16
C LEU A 257 4.70 21.99 -14.55
N GLU A 258 4.98 21.34 -13.43
CA GLU A 258 6.27 21.40 -12.74
C GLU A 258 7.11 20.20 -13.16
N VAL A 259 8.19 20.44 -13.89
CA VAL A 259 9.12 19.37 -14.25
C VAL A 259 10.31 19.38 -13.32
N TYR A 260 10.50 18.29 -12.59
CA TYR A 260 11.70 17.98 -11.84
C TYR A 260 12.69 17.33 -12.79
N LEU A 261 13.78 18.04 -13.06
CA LEU A 261 14.77 17.61 -14.03
C LEU A 261 15.84 16.76 -13.38
N PHE A 262 16.17 15.70 -14.09
CA PHE A 262 17.14 14.71 -13.70
C PHE A 262 18.52 15.13 -14.20
N ASP A 263 19.52 15.04 -13.32
CA ASP A 263 20.96 15.11 -13.64
C ASP A 263 21.49 16.37 -14.33
N ILE A 264 20.77 17.49 -14.29
CA ILE A 264 21.18 18.70 -15.02
C ILE A 264 21.03 19.95 -14.16
N LYS A 265 22.16 20.54 -13.73
CA LYS A 265 22.22 21.87 -13.11
C LYS A 265 22.23 22.96 -14.20
N ILE A 266 21.07 23.26 -14.76
CA ILE A 266 20.90 24.36 -15.72
C ILE A 266 19.85 25.34 -15.21
N ASP A 267 20.18 26.63 -15.27
CA ASP A 267 19.17 27.67 -15.15
C ASP A 267 18.34 27.74 -16.45
N LEU A 268 17.07 27.36 -16.33
CA LEU A 268 16.10 27.39 -17.40
C LEU A 268 15.12 28.56 -17.29
N TYR A 269 15.22 29.41 -16.27
CA TYR A 269 14.28 30.52 -16.09
C TYR A 269 14.25 31.43 -17.32
N GLY A 270 13.05 31.74 -17.79
CA GLY A 270 12.85 32.52 -19.00
C GLY A 270 13.17 31.80 -20.32
N LYS A 271 13.74 30.59 -20.29
CA LYS A 271 13.98 29.79 -21.51
C LYS A 271 12.70 29.12 -21.98
N TYR A 272 12.60 28.93 -23.29
CA TYR A 272 11.51 28.20 -23.91
C TYR A 272 11.91 26.74 -24.07
N ILE A 273 11.15 25.82 -23.48
CA ILE A 273 11.44 24.39 -23.51
C ILE A 273 10.27 23.60 -24.13
N GLU A 274 10.57 22.40 -24.61
CA GLU A 274 9.58 21.42 -25.08
C GLU A 274 9.65 20.17 -24.22
N ILE A 275 8.54 19.78 -23.59
CA ILE A 275 8.41 18.67 -22.66
C ILE A 275 7.65 17.55 -23.36
N PHE A 276 8.35 16.48 -23.71
CA PHE A 276 7.80 15.23 -24.26
C PHE A 276 7.26 14.36 -23.12
N ILE A 277 6.00 13.96 -23.21
CA ILE A 277 5.34 13.16 -22.18
C ILE A 277 5.25 11.72 -22.67
N TYR A 278 5.73 10.77 -21.85
CA TYR A 278 5.82 9.37 -22.24
C TYR A 278 4.77 8.50 -21.55
N LYS A 279 4.61 8.63 -20.23
CA LYS A 279 3.77 7.72 -19.44
C LYS A 279 3.37 8.35 -18.09
N LYS A 280 2.24 7.92 -17.54
CA LYS A 280 1.81 8.14 -16.16
C LYS A 280 2.30 7.00 -15.25
N ILE A 281 2.75 7.28 -14.02
CA ILE A 281 3.64 6.36 -13.29
C ILE A 281 2.95 5.29 -12.39
N ARG A 282 1.96 5.50 -11.49
CA ARG A 282 1.32 4.37 -10.71
C ARG A 282 -0.08 4.69 -10.05
N ASP A 283 -0.59 3.93 -9.03
CA ASP A 283 -1.79 4.19 -8.13
C ASP A 283 -1.59 3.64 -6.64
N GLU A 284 -2.34 4.06 -5.57
CA GLU A 284 -2.28 3.61 -4.10
C GLU A 284 -3.62 3.44 -3.33
N PRO A 285 -3.85 2.45 -2.43
CA PRO A 285 -5.18 2.21 -1.84
C PRO A 285 -5.50 2.90 -0.48
N TRP A 286 -6.71 3.45 -0.33
CA TRP A 286 -7.34 3.81 0.95
C TRP A 286 -8.76 3.24 1.07
N ASP A 287 -9.12 2.81 2.28
CA ASP A 287 -10.49 2.56 2.67
C ASP A 287 -11.14 3.85 3.21
N CYS A 288 -12.18 4.30 2.52
CA CYS A 288 -12.83 5.60 2.70
C CYS A 288 -14.29 5.51 3.17
N HIS A 289 -14.82 4.31 3.48
CA HIS A 289 -16.21 4.12 3.88
C HIS A 289 -16.37 3.55 5.29
N GLY A 290 -17.61 3.49 5.75
CA GLY A 290 -18.01 2.80 6.98
C GLY A 290 -18.03 3.63 8.25
N LEU A 291 -18.36 2.93 9.33
CA LEU A 291 -18.63 3.48 10.66
C LEU A 291 -17.53 4.40 11.22
N PRO A 292 -16.22 4.10 11.10
CA PRO A 292 -15.20 4.94 11.72
C PRO A 292 -15.25 6.40 11.24
N ILE A 293 -15.61 6.63 9.97
CA ILE A 293 -15.77 7.96 9.40
C ILE A 293 -17.11 8.58 9.83
N GLU A 294 -18.20 7.81 9.83
CA GLU A 294 -19.50 8.28 10.31
C GLU A 294 -19.40 8.85 11.73
N GLN A 295 -18.80 8.11 12.66
CA GLN A 295 -18.63 8.55 14.05
C GLN A 295 -17.87 9.86 14.17
N LYS A 296 -16.75 10.01 13.44
CA LYS A 296 -15.94 11.23 13.48
C LYS A 296 -16.67 12.43 12.90
N VAL A 297 -17.56 12.19 11.94
CA VAL A 297 -18.40 13.23 11.36
C VAL A 297 -19.58 13.56 12.29
N GLU A 298 -20.22 12.56 12.91
CA GLU A 298 -21.27 12.73 13.91
C GLU A 298 -20.78 13.51 15.13
N GLU A 299 -19.58 13.20 15.68
CA GLU A 299 -18.95 13.94 16.76
C GLU A 299 -18.79 15.43 16.41
N LYS A 300 -18.37 15.73 15.17
CA LYS A 300 -18.19 17.10 14.65
C LYS A 300 -19.50 17.82 14.34
N ILE A 301 -20.58 17.08 14.06
CA ILE A 301 -21.91 17.64 13.80
C ILE A 301 -22.63 17.89 15.12
N LYS A 302 -22.55 17.00 16.12
CA LYS A 302 -23.17 17.24 17.43
C LYS A 302 -22.67 18.52 18.11
N SER A 303 -21.47 18.99 17.79
CA SER A 303 -20.95 20.29 18.23
C SER A 303 -21.55 21.51 17.48
N ASN A 304 -22.19 21.31 16.32
CA ASN A 304 -22.78 22.35 15.46
C ASN A 304 -24.28 22.05 15.22
N GLN A 305 -25.19 22.77 15.89
CA GLN A 305 -26.64 22.49 15.96
C GLN A 305 -27.34 22.25 14.60
N GLY A 306 -28.06 21.12 14.48
CA GLY A 306 -29.07 20.84 13.43
C GLY A 306 -29.16 19.36 12.99
N GLU A 307 -30.36 18.85 12.72
CA GLU A 307 -30.57 17.60 11.97
C GLU A 307 -30.20 17.82 10.49
N ILE A 308 -29.38 16.94 9.91
CA ILE A 308 -28.94 17.03 8.52
C ILE A 308 -29.48 15.87 7.68
N SER A 309 -29.67 16.12 6.38
CA SER A 309 -30.11 15.09 5.44
C SER A 309 -29.05 13.99 5.25
N THR A 310 -29.47 12.79 4.81
CA THR A 310 -28.55 11.68 4.52
C THR A 310 -27.51 12.05 3.46
N THR A 311 -27.91 12.79 2.42
CA THR A 311 -27.02 13.24 1.35
C THR A 311 -25.96 14.22 1.87
N GLU A 312 -26.36 15.19 2.69
CA GLU A 312 -25.43 16.14 3.30
C GLU A 312 -24.45 15.44 4.26
N PHE A 313 -24.92 14.44 5.02
CA PHE A 313 -24.05 13.63 5.87
C PHE A 313 -23.00 12.87 5.05
N GLN A 314 -23.40 12.22 3.95
CA GLN A 314 -22.50 11.51 3.03
C GLN A 314 -21.44 12.45 2.42
N GLU A 315 -21.81 13.68 2.05
CA GLU A 315 -20.86 14.69 1.57
C GLU A 315 -19.83 15.09 2.64
N LYS A 316 -20.27 15.27 3.89
CA LYS A 316 -19.36 15.53 5.02
C LYS A 316 -18.42 14.35 5.28
N CYS A 317 -18.89 13.12 5.19
CA CYS A 317 -18.07 11.91 5.29
C CYS A 317 -17.01 11.82 4.17
N ARG A 318 -17.41 12.07 2.91
CA ARG A 318 -16.50 12.11 1.76
C ARG A 318 -15.39 13.15 1.95
N LYS A 319 -15.76 14.35 2.39
CA LYS A 319 -14.80 15.43 2.66
C LYS A 319 -13.84 15.05 3.78
N TYR A 320 -14.36 14.52 4.89
CA TYR A 320 -13.52 14.07 6.00
C TYR A 320 -12.52 12.99 5.57
N ALA A 321 -12.97 11.99 4.79
CA ALA A 321 -12.12 10.93 4.27
C ALA A 321 -10.99 11.51 3.40
N GLN A 322 -11.31 12.42 2.47
CA GLN A 322 -10.32 13.09 1.63
C GLN A 322 -9.27 13.86 2.46
N ASP A 323 -9.69 14.57 3.50
CA ASP A 323 -8.77 15.30 4.38
C ASP A 323 -7.81 14.36 5.13
N GLN A 324 -8.26 13.14 5.50
CA GLN A 324 -7.40 12.13 6.13
C GLN A 324 -6.42 11.51 5.13
N VAL A 325 -6.87 11.22 3.90
CA VAL A 325 -6.03 10.72 2.81
C VAL A 325 -4.84 11.66 2.59
N GLU A 326 -5.09 12.96 2.47
CA GLU A 326 -4.02 13.94 2.24
C GLU A 326 -3.03 14.06 3.42
N LYS A 327 -3.46 13.80 4.65
CA LYS A 327 -2.56 13.78 5.82
C LYS A 327 -1.69 12.54 5.82
N GLN A 328 -2.30 11.36 5.73
CA GLN A 328 -1.60 10.08 5.73
C GLN A 328 -0.64 9.95 4.55
N LYS A 329 -1.03 10.44 3.37
CA LYS A 329 -0.17 10.54 2.18
C LYS A 329 1.15 11.25 2.48
N LYS A 330 1.10 12.39 3.20
CA LYS A 330 2.31 13.14 3.56
C LYS A 330 3.21 12.34 4.48
N ASP A 331 2.64 11.66 5.46
CA ASP A 331 3.38 10.85 6.43
C ASP A 331 4.10 9.68 5.72
N PHE A 332 3.42 8.96 4.82
CA PHE A 332 4.04 7.88 4.06
C PHE A 332 5.14 8.36 3.09
N ILE A 333 4.93 9.48 2.40
CA ILE A 333 5.97 10.11 1.56
C ILE A 333 7.19 10.46 2.43
N ARG A 334 6.95 11.00 3.63
CA ARG A 334 8.01 11.40 4.57
C ARG A 334 8.84 10.20 5.06
N LEU A 335 8.23 9.01 5.14
CA LEU A 335 8.91 7.73 5.43
C LEU A 335 9.72 7.17 4.24
N GLY A 336 9.67 7.82 3.08
CA GLY A 336 10.34 7.35 1.86
C GLY A 336 9.62 6.16 1.22
N VAL A 337 8.31 6.02 1.45
CA VAL A 337 7.52 5.00 0.76
C VAL A 337 7.32 5.44 -0.68
N ILE A 338 7.84 4.62 -1.58
CA ILE A 338 7.61 4.77 -3.00
C ILE A 338 6.19 4.21 -3.22
N GLY A 339 5.18 5.09 -3.25
CA GLY A 339 3.80 4.84 -3.77
C GLY A 339 3.22 5.93 -4.75
N ASP A 340 2.17 5.65 -5.54
CA ASP A 340 1.55 6.67 -6.41
C ASP A 340 0.53 7.51 -5.66
N TRP A 341 1.10 8.42 -4.91
CA TRP A 341 0.32 9.27 -4.05
C TRP A 341 -0.69 10.14 -4.81
N ASP A 342 -0.55 10.34 -6.12
CA ASP A 342 -1.40 11.22 -6.91
C ASP A 342 -2.64 10.57 -7.52
N ASN A 343 -2.66 9.24 -7.67
CA ASN A 343 -3.84 8.50 -8.12
C ASN A 343 -4.14 7.36 -7.16
N PRO A 344 -4.44 7.70 -5.92
CA PRO A 344 -4.80 6.67 -4.99
C PRO A 344 -6.08 5.97 -5.46
N HIS A 345 -6.07 4.65 -5.44
CA HIS A 345 -7.27 3.84 -5.32
C HIS A 345 -7.99 4.22 -4.01
N LEU A 346 -9.13 4.88 -4.12
CA LEU A 346 -9.98 5.19 -2.97
C LEU A 346 -11.24 4.35 -3.10
N THR A 347 -11.71 3.68 -2.04
CA THR A 347 -12.99 2.95 -2.12
C THR A 347 -14.15 3.89 -2.46
N MET A 348 -14.06 5.16 -2.06
CA MET A 348 -15.00 6.23 -2.42
C MET A 348 -14.87 6.78 -3.85
N ASN A 349 -13.90 6.34 -4.66
CA ASN A 349 -13.89 6.76 -6.07
C ASN A 349 -15.14 6.22 -6.76
N PHE A 350 -15.91 7.07 -7.45
CA PHE A 350 -17.19 6.68 -8.09
C PHE A 350 -17.09 5.42 -8.98
N LYS A 351 -15.97 5.31 -9.71
CA LYS A 351 -15.67 4.12 -10.52
C LYS A 351 -15.50 2.84 -9.69
N ASN A 352 -14.88 2.96 -8.51
CA ASN A 352 -14.69 1.85 -7.58
C ASN A 352 -16.02 1.48 -6.91
N GLU A 353 -16.81 2.46 -6.45
CA GLU A 353 -18.17 2.27 -5.93
C GLU A 353 -19.05 1.51 -6.93
N ALA A 354 -19.06 1.97 -8.18
CA ALA A 354 -19.76 1.30 -9.27
C ALA A 354 -19.25 -0.12 -9.51
N ASN A 355 -17.93 -0.36 -9.40
CA ASN A 355 -17.37 -1.70 -9.54
C ASN A 355 -17.77 -2.62 -8.39
N ILE A 356 -17.84 -2.13 -7.16
CA ILE A 356 -18.33 -2.90 -5.99
C ILE A 356 -19.77 -3.36 -6.24
N ILE A 357 -20.65 -2.47 -6.74
CA ILE A 357 -22.02 -2.85 -7.14
C ILE A 357 -22.01 -3.90 -8.26
N LYS A 358 -21.15 -3.73 -9.28
CA LYS A 358 -20.99 -4.72 -10.37
C LYS A 358 -20.52 -6.08 -9.84
N THR A 359 -19.62 -6.11 -8.87
CA THR A 359 -19.15 -7.32 -8.20
C THR A 359 -20.30 -8.01 -7.47
N LEU A 360 -21.05 -7.30 -6.62
CA LEU A 360 -22.22 -7.86 -5.94
C LEU A 360 -23.24 -8.42 -6.94
N SER A 361 -23.47 -7.72 -8.06
CA SER A 361 -24.39 -8.18 -9.10
C SER A 361 -24.00 -9.55 -9.66
N LYS A 362 -22.70 -9.85 -9.81
CA LYS A 362 -22.23 -11.18 -10.25
C LYS A 362 -22.49 -12.25 -9.20
N ILE A 363 -22.32 -11.93 -7.91
CA ILE A 363 -22.59 -12.84 -6.80
C ILE A 363 -24.08 -13.18 -6.73
N VAL A 364 -24.95 -12.17 -6.90
CA VAL A 364 -26.41 -12.34 -7.02
C VAL A 364 -26.76 -13.24 -8.20
N GLN A 365 -26.17 -13.00 -9.38
CA GLN A 365 -26.37 -13.83 -10.57
C GLN A 365 -25.98 -15.30 -10.32
N LYS A 366 -24.93 -15.55 -9.52
CA LYS A 366 -24.49 -16.90 -9.14
C LYS A 366 -25.35 -17.53 -8.02
N LYS A 367 -26.38 -16.86 -7.50
CA LYS A 367 -27.32 -17.35 -6.46
C LYS A 367 -26.66 -17.70 -5.12
N HIS A 368 -25.69 -16.90 -4.68
CA HIS A 368 -25.08 -17.01 -3.35
C HIS A 368 -25.65 -16.01 -2.33
N LEU A 369 -26.38 -14.99 -2.79
CA LEU A 369 -26.99 -13.98 -1.91
C LEU A 369 -28.41 -14.42 -1.50
N TYR A 370 -28.70 -14.39 -0.21
CA TYR A 370 -30.04 -14.59 0.33
C TYR A 370 -30.33 -13.60 1.46
N GLN A 371 -31.61 -13.41 1.75
CA GLN A 371 -32.06 -12.67 2.93
C GLN A 371 -32.56 -13.66 3.97
N ASP A 372 -32.20 -13.41 5.22
CA ASP A 372 -32.68 -14.20 6.35
C ASP A 372 -33.00 -13.30 7.53
N PHE A 373 -33.89 -13.79 8.40
CA PHE A 373 -34.29 -13.14 9.63
C PHE A 373 -33.73 -13.96 10.81
N LYS A 374 -32.47 -13.70 11.16
CA LYS A 374 -31.76 -14.41 12.22
C LYS A 374 -31.13 -13.47 13.25
N PRO A 375 -30.94 -13.91 14.50
CA PRO A 375 -30.23 -13.14 15.52
C PRO A 375 -28.82 -12.82 15.08
N ILE A 376 -28.51 -11.53 15.07
CA ILE A 376 -27.18 -11.01 14.77
C ILE A 376 -26.74 -10.07 15.86
N HIS A 377 -25.43 -9.89 15.99
CA HIS A 377 -24.87 -8.87 16.86
C HIS A 377 -25.39 -7.49 16.43
N TRP A 378 -26.02 -6.80 17.38
CA TRP A 378 -26.64 -5.49 17.20
C TRP A 378 -26.13 -4.51 18.24
N CYS A 379 -25.54 -3.41 17.78
CA CYS A 379 -25.11 -2.35 18.69
C CYS A 379 -26.20 -1.27 18.78
N LEU A 380 -26.76 -1.11 19.98
CA LEU A 380 -27.82 -0.15 20.26
C LEU A 380 -27.39 1.31 20.02
N LYS A 381 -26.13 1.65 20.33
CA LYS A 381 -25.57 2.98 20.04
C LYS A 381 -25.35 3.21 18.55
N CYS A 382 -24.99 2.17 17.81
CA CYS A 382 -24.84 2.22 16.35
C CYS A 382 -26.17 2.24 15.61
N ALA A 383 -27.21 1.66 16.21
CA ALA A 383 -28.43 1.21 15.52
C ALA A 383 -28.12 0.37 14.25
N SER A 384 -27.12 -0.52 14.32
CA SER A 384 -26.66 -1.32 13.17
C SER A 384 -26.18 -2.71 13.60
N SER A 385 -26.28 -3.65 12.67
CA SER A 385 -25.60 -4.94 12.72
C SER A 385 -24.08 -4.79 12.81
N LEU A 386 -23.44 -5.75 13.46
CA LEU A 386 -21.99 -5.91 13.53
C LEU A 386 -21.61 -7.32 13.06
N SER A 387 -20.51 -7.42 12.31
CA SER A 387 -19.87 -8.71 12.05
C SER A 387 -19.06 -9.18 13.26
N GLU A 388 -18.69 -10.45 13.27
CA GLU A 388 -17.83 -11.04 14.31
C GLU A 388 -16.45 -10.36 14.40
N ALA A 389 -15.94 -9.83 13.28
CA ALA A 389 -14.70 -9.03 13.25
C ALA A 389 -14.85 -7.64 13.91
N GLU A 390 -16.08 -7.18 14.15
CA GLU A 390 -16.40 -5.87 14.77
C GLU A 390 -16.77 -5.99 16.25
N ILE A 391 -16.57 -7.18 16.85
CA ILE A 391 -16.83 -7.46 18.27
C ILE A 391 -15.51 -7.54 19.03
N GLU A 392 -15.48 -6.87 20.18
CA GLU A 392 -14.43 -7.02 21.18
C GLU A 392 -15.02 -7.53 22.48
N TYR A 393 -14.24 -8.28 23.25
CA TYR A 393 -14.69 -8.81 24.54
C TYR A 393 -14.10 -8.02 25.69
N SER A 394 -14.93 -7.65 26.66
CA SER A 394 -14.51 -7.00 27.90
C SER A 394 -15.34 -7.49 29.09
N LYS A 395 -14.82 -7.31 30.30
CA LYS A 395 -15.53 -7.72 31.53
C LYS A 395 -16.76 -6.83 31.73
N LYS A 396 -17.93 -7.45 31.91
CA LYS A 396 -19.21 -6.78 32.21
C LYS A 396 -19.83 -7.39 33.45
N LYS A 397 -20.36 -6.53 34.32
CA LYS A 397 -21.24 -6.91 35.43
C LYS A 397 -22.66 -7.12 34.88
N SER A 398 -23.21 -8.31 35.02
CA SER A 398 -24.55 -8.69 34.53
C SER A 398 -25.38 -9.29 35.67
N ASP A 399 -26.70 -9.16 35.60
CA ASP A 399 -27.63 -9.87 36.49
C ASP A 399 -27.63 -11.36 36.14
N SER A 400 -27.47 -12.22 37.15
CA SER A 400 -27.58 -13.68 37.05
C SER A 400 -28.80 -14.08 37.87
N ILE A 401 -29.84 -14.61 37.23
CA ILE A 401 -31.09 -14.96 37.91
C ILE A 401 -31.49 -16.41 37.68
N ILE A 402 -32.15 -16.99 38.68
CA ILE A 402 -32.83 -18.28 38.58
C ILE A 402 -34.34 -18.05 38.62
N VAL A 403 -35.03 -18.58 37.62
CA VAL A 403 -36.46 -18.38 37.39
C VAL A 403 -37.15 -19.73 37.28
N GLY A 404 -38.28 -19.89 37.97
CA GLY A 404 -39.11 -21.09 37.85
C GLY A 404 -40.21 -20.93 36.82
N PHE A 405 -40.27 -21.88 35.89
CA PHE A 405 -41.33 -21.97 34.89
C PHE A 405 -42.32 -23.06 35.30
N LYS A 406 -43.54 -22.66 35.65
CA LYS A 406 -44.59 -23.55 36.16
C LYS A 406 -45.11 -24.46 35.05
N PHE A 407 -45.21 -25.78 35.28
CA PHE A 407 -45.89 -26.68 34.34
C PHE A 407 -47.41 -26.45 34.33
N LYS A 408 -47.99 -26.40 33.13
CA LYS A 408 -49.44 -26.18 32.92
C LYS A 408 -50.27 -27.38 33.39
N TYR A 409 -49.81 -28.60 33.08
CA TYR A 409 -50.53 -29.84 33.35
C TYR A 409 -49.78 -30.70 34.36
N ARG A 410 -50.07 -30.50 35.65
CA ARG A 410 -49.40 -31.20 36.75
C ARG A 410 -49.52 -32.73 36.67
N SER A 411 -50.70 -33.25 36.37
CA SER A 411 -50.97 -34.69 36.32
C SER A 411 -50.09 -35.45 35.31
N ILE A 412 -49.71 -34.79 34.21
CA ILE A 412 -48.83 -35.38 33.20
C ILE A 412 -47.41 -35.53 33.76
N ILE A 413 -46.93 -34.54 34.53
CA ILE A 413 -45.61 -34.58 35.16
C ILE A 413 -45.57 -35.60 36.30
N GLU A 414 -46.62 -35.70 37.12
CA GLU A 414 -46.74 -36.73 38.17
C GLU A 414 -46.64 -38.14 37.59
N LYS A 415 -47.35 -38.41 36.49
CA LYS A 415 -47.28 -39.71 35.77
C LYS A 415 -45.88 -39.95 35.19
N LEU A 416 -45.25 -38.91 34.65
CA LEU A 416 -43.95 -39.02 34.00
C LEU A 416 -42.81 -39.33 34.98
N PHE A 417 -42.88 -38.79 36.20
CA PHE A 417 -41.93 -39.08 37.29
C PHE A 417 -42.39 -40.22 38.21
N ASP A 418 -43.49 -40.90 37.90
CA ASP A 418 -44.08 -41.96 38.73
C ASP A 418 -44.19 -41.55 40.21
N PHE A 419 -44.66 -40.32 40.45
CA PHE A 419 -44.75 -39.74 41.79
C PHE A 419 -45.99 -38.86 41.93
N GLN A 420 -46.91 -39.27 42.80
CA GLN A 420 -48.12 -38.52 43.10
C GLN A 420 -47.85 -37.46 44.17
N ILE A 421 -48.10 -36.19 43.86
CA ILE A 421 -47.90 -35.09 44.80
C ILE A 421 -49.18 -34.93 45.64
N SER A 422 -49.08 -35.04 46.96
CA SER A 422 -50.23 -35.01 47.88
C SER A 422 -50.71 -33.59 48.25
N ASN A 423 -49.90 -32.57 48.04
CA ASN A 423 -50.19 -31.17 48.38
C ASN A 423 -50.57 -30.34 47.14
N LYS A 424 -51.10 -29.11 47.30
CA LYS A 424 -51.40 -28.19 46.18
C LYS A 424 -50.15 -27.47 45.61
N LYS A 425 -48.93 -27.94 45.93
CA LYS A 425 -47.72 -27.26 45.48
C LYS A 425 -47.55 -27.37 43.96
N GLU A 426 -46.95 -26.34 43.39
CA GLU A 426 -46.69 -26.23 41.96
C GLU A 426 -45.37 -26.93 41.59
N ILE A 427 -45.26 -27.38 40.34
CA ILE A 427 -44.03 -27.95 39.78
C ILE A 427 -43.40 -26.92 38.85
N HIS A 428 -42.14 -26.57 39.12
CA HIS A 428 -41.38 -25.61 38.34
C HIS A 428 -40.17 -26.26 37.68
N LEU A 429 -39.97 -26.00 36.40
CA LEU A 429 -38.69 -26.19 35.73
C LEU A 429 -37.82 -24.97 35.98
N LEU A 430 -36.66 -25.15 36.62
CA LEU A 430 -35.77 -24.03 36.90
C LEU A 430 -34.90 -23.70 35.69
N ILE A 431 -34.87 -22.42 35.33
CA ILE A 431 -34.02 -21.84 34.29
C ILE A 431 -33.02 -20.90 34.94
N TRP A 432 -31.82 -20.86 34.38
CA TRP A 432 -30.84 -19.83 34.65
C TRP A 432 -30.63 -18.92 33.44
N THR A 433 -30.52 -17.60 33.66
CA THR A 433 -30.16 -16.65 32.59
C THR A 433 -29.35 -15.47 33.14
N THR A 434 -28.45 -14.94 32.30
CA THR A 434 -27.71 -13.69 32.54
C THR A 434 -28.32 -12.47 31.84
N THR A 435 -29.45 -12.68 31.16
CA THR A 435 -30.12 -11.64 30.35
C THR A 435 -31.62 -11.61 30.65
N PRO A 436 -32.04 -11.11 31.83
CA PRO A 436 -33.46 -11.06 32.21
C PRO A 436 -34.35 -10.39 31.15
N TRP A 437 -33.86 -9.33 30.48
CA TRP A 437 -34.54 -8.66 29.36
C TRP A 437 -34.92 -9.57 28.18
N THR A 438 -34.36 -10.76 28.05
CA THR A 438 -34.77 -11.68 26.97
C THR A 438 -36.00 -12.52 27.32
N LEU A 439 -36.39 -12.58 28.61
CA LEU A 439 -37.51 -13.39 29.08
C LEU A 439 -38.83 -13.08 28.37
N PRO A 440 -39.25 -11.82 28.15
CA PRO A 440 -40.47 -11.53 27.40
C PRO A 440 -40.52 -12.14 25.99
N SER A 441 -39.36 -12.39 25.37
CA SER A 441 -39.23 -13.02 24.04
C SER A 441 -39.14 -14.55 24.10
N SER A 442 -39.31 -15.18 25.27
CA SER A 442 -39.25 -16.63 25.42
C SER A 442 -40.38 -17.30 24.63
N LYS A 443 -40.04 -18.34 23.87
CA LYS A 443 -41.00 -19.15 23.11
C LYS A 443 -40.92 -20.65 23.41
N ALA A 444 -39.89 -21.09 24.11
CA ALA A 444 -39.72 -22.47 24.55
C ALA A 444 -38.73 -22.56 25.72
N ILE A 445 -38.51 -23.77 26.21
CA ILE A 445 -37.45 -24.11 27.17
C ILE A 445 -36.62 -25.25 26.59
N SER A 446 -35.32 -25.02 26.36
CA SER A 446 -34.40 -26.05 25.87
C SER A 446 -33.81 -26.87 27.02
N ILE A 447 -33.80 -28.19 26.85
CA ILE A 447 -33.16 -29.17 27.73
C ILE A 447 -32.36 -30.19 26.92
N HIS A 448 -31.36 -30.83 27.53
CA HIS A 448 -30.58 -31.85 26.84
C HIS A 448 -31.33 -33.20 26.81
N PRO A 449 -31.39 -33.92 25.67
CA PRO A 449 -32.15 -35.18 25.57
C PRO A 449 -31.63 -36.31 26.46
N ASP A 450 -30.32 -36.31 26.75
CA ASP A 450 -29.64 -37.42 27.43
C ASP A 450 -29.34 -37.16 28.91
N PHE A 451 -29.47 -35.92 29.40
CA PHE A 451 -29.24 -35.61 30.81
C PHE A 451 -30.41 -36.12 31.66
N GLN A 452 -30.11 -36.48 32.91
CA GLN A 452 -31.12 -36.86 33.89
C GLN A 452 -31.61 -35.60 34.62
N TYR A 453 -32.93 -35.44 34.72
CA TYR A 453 -33.58 -34.36 35.44
C TYR A 453 -34.29 -34.93 36.66
N GLN A 454 -34.06 -34.35 37.83
CA GLN A 454 -34.59 -34.82 39.11
C GLN A 454 -35.77 -33.97 39.56
N LEU A 455 -36.82 -34.60 40.06
CA LEU A 455 -37.94 -33.97 40.75
C LEU A 455 -37.60 -33.84 42.23
N ILE A 456 -37.48 -32.61 42.72
CA ILE A 456 -37.02 -32.28 44.06
C ILE A 456 -38.16 -31.59 44.82
N GLU A 457 -38.54 -32.16 45.95
CA GLU A 457 -39.48 -31.53 46.87
C GLU A 457 -38.77 -30.52 47.76
N THR A 458 -39.34 -29.32 47.84
CA THR A 458 -38.92 -28.26 48.75
C THR A 458 -40.09 -27.81 49.63
N GLU A 459 -39.82 -26.96 50.62
CA GLU A 459 -40.87 -26.39 51.47
C GLU A 459 -41.92 -25.62 50.64
N ARG A 460 -41.49 -24.86 49.62
CA ARG A 460 -42.35 -24.00 48.78
C ARG A 460 -43.01 -24.74 47.60
N CYS A 461 -42.25 -25.55 46.86
CA CYS A 461 -42.70 -26.13 45.59
C CYS A 461 -41.89 -27.37 45.17
N TYR A 462 -42.26 -27.99 44.06
CA TYR A 462 -41.43 -29.02 43.43
C TYR A 462 -40.57 -28.39 42.33
N LEU A 463 -39.30 -28.76 42.28
CA LEU A 463 -38.31 -28.26 41.33
C LEU A 463 -37.83 -29.38 40.41
N ILE A 464 -37.70 -29.07 39.12
CA ILE A 464 -37.01 -29.93 38.16
C ILE A 464 -35.69 -29.28 37.75
N ILE A 465 -34.59 -29.99 37.97
CA ILE A 465 -33.20 -29.54 37.75
C ILE A 465 -32.40 -30.72 37.18
N ALA A 466 -31.41 -30.46 36.33
CA ALA A 466 -30.49 -31.52 35.90
C ALA A 466 -29.70 -32.08 37.09
N LYS A 467 -29.62 -33.41 37.19
CA LYS A 467 -29.07 -34.19 38.32
C LYS A 467 -27.72 -33.67 38.80
N GLU A 468 -26.80 -33.42 37.88
CA GLU A 468 -25.43 -32.99 38.16
C GLU A 468 -25.36 -31.55 38.70
N LEU A 469 -26.42 -30.76 38.52
CA LEU A 469 -26.51 -29.36 38.95
C LEU A 469 -27.38 -29.16 40.20
N VAL A 470 -27.98 -30.23 40.74
CA VAL A 470 -28.90 -30.17 41.87
C VAL A 470 -28.25 -29.58 43.12
N GLU A 471 -27.14 -30.16 43.57
CA GLU A 471 -26.46 -29.74 44.80
C GLU A 471 -26.03 -28.27 44.72
N LYS A 472 -25.37 -27.89 43.61
CA LYS A 472 -24.95 -26.52 43.35
C LYS A 472 -26.14 -25.56 43.34
N THR A 473 -27.23 -25.91 42.65
CA THR A 473 -28.41 -25.05 42.55
C THR A 473 -29.08 -24.87 43.91
N LEU A 474 -29.30 -25.95 44.67
CA LEU A 474 -29.95 -25.88 45.99
C LEU A 474 -29.12 -25.06 46.99
N ASN A 475 -27.79 -25.17 46.94
CA ASN A 475 -26.87 -24.34 47.72
C ASN A 475 -27.00 -22.86 47.36
N THR A 476 -27.04 -22.52 46.07
CA THR A 476 -27.28 -21.15 45.59
C THR A 476 -28.64 -20.60 46.05
N LEU A 477 -29.68 -21.43 46.02
CA LEU A 477 -31.02 -21.09 46.51
C LEU A 477 -31.13 -21.05 48.04
N LYS A 478 -30.09 -21.45 48.77
CA LYS A 478 -30.05 -21.57 50.24
C LYS A 478 -31.13 -22.52 50.80
N ILE A 479 -31.51 -23.55 50.04
CA ILE A 479 -32.52 -24.53 50.44
C ILE A 479 -31.86 -25.63 51.28
N LYS A 480 -32.11 -25.66 52.59
CA LYS A 480 -31.51 -26.62 53.52
C LYS A 480 -32.23 -27.97 53.59
N LYS A 481 -33.54 -27.98 53.33
CA LYS A 481 -34.37 -29.20 53.37
C LYS A 481 -34.93 -29.47 51.97
N SER A 482 -34.50 -30.55 51.36
CA SER A 482 -35.04 -31.02 50.08
C SER A 482 -35.03 -32.53 50.01
N ILE A 483 -35.99 -33.12 49.29
CA ILE A 483 -36.09 -34.57 49.10
C ILE A 483 -36.16 -34.83 47.60
N ILE A 484 -35.21 -35.60 47.06
CA ILE A 484 -35.25 -36.06 45.68
C ILE A 484 -36.29 -37.19 45.61
N ARG A 485 -37.33 -37.02 44.78
CA ARG A 485 -38.44 -37.96 44.65
C ARG A 485 -38.21 -39.00 43.55
N ASN A 486 -37.90 -38.54 42.35
CA ASN A 486 -37.57 -39.40 41.21
C ASN A 486 -36.76 -38.63 40.14
N TYR A 487 -36.38 -39.30 39.05
CA TYR A 487 -35.67 -38.70 37.93
C TYR A 487 -36.10 -39.27 36.59
N VAL A 488 -35.94 -38.49 35.52
CA VAL A 488 -36.21 -38.90 34.14
C VAL A 488 -35.14 -38.37 33.19
N LYS A 489 -34.97 -39.00 32.03
CA LYS A 489 -34.13 -38.43 30.96
C LYS A 489 -34.85 -37.25 30.30
N GLY A 490 -34.10 -36.23 29.89
CA GLY A 490 -34.66 -35.01 29.29
C GLY A 490 -35.54 -35.26 28.06
N ARG A 491 -35.23 -36.28 27.25
CA ARG A 491 -36.08 -36.69 26.11
C ARG A 491 -37.55 -36.96 26.47
N PHE A 492 -37.84 -37.38 27.71
CA PHE A 492 -39.21 -37.63 28.15
C PHE A 492 -39.98 -36.34 28.46
N LEU A 493 -39.27 -35.26 28.81
CA LEU A 493 -39.87 -33.95 29.06
C LEU A 493 -40.18 -33.17 27.78
N GLU A 494 -39.86 -33.70 26.60
CA GLU A 494 -40.16 -33.08 25.31
C GLU A 494 -41.66 -32.77 25.15
N LYS A 495 -41.98 -31.58 24.63
CA LYS A 495 -43.34 -31.04 24.41
C LYS A 495 -44.17 -30.80 25.67
N MET A 496 -43.63 -31.02 26.86
CA MET A 496 -44.31 -30.60 28.10
C MET A 496 -44.46 -29.07 28.09
N ILE A 497 -45.62 -28.59 28.54
CA ILE A 497 -45.97 -27.16 28.45
C ILE A 497 -45.75 -26.49 29.81
N CYS A 498 -44.88 -25.49 29.81
CA CYS A 498 -44.71 -24.54 30.90
C CYS A 498 -45.45 -23.23 30.62
N LEU A 499 -45.85 -22.52 31.67
CA LEU A 499 -46.42 -21.18 31.57
C LEU A 499 -45.29 -20.15 31.60
N HIS A 500 -45.44 -19.07 30.83
CA HIS A 500 -44.54 -17.94 30.92
C HIS A 500 -44.58 -17.32 32.33
N PRO A 501 -43.43 -16.95 32.93
CA PRO A 501 -43.34 -16.65 34.35
C PRO A 501 -44.06 -15.38 34.82
N PHE A 502 -44.44 -14.49 33.89
CA PHE A 502 -45.19 -13.25 34.20
C PHE A 502 -46.08 -12.73 33.06
N LEU A 503 -46.05 -13.33 31.86
CA LEU A 503 -46.90 -12.92 30.74
C LEU A 503 -48.09 -13.86 30.68
N LYS A 504 -49.30 -13.30 30.61
CA LYS A 504 -50.54 -14.09 30.61
C LYS A 504 -50.73 -14.78 29.25
N ASN A 505 -51.30 -15.99 29.27
CA ASN A 505 -51.69 -16.76 28.08
C ASN A 505 -50.55 -17.11 27.11
N ILE A 506 -49.30 -17.23 27.59
CA ILE A 506 -48.17 -17.72 26.80
C ILE A 506 -47.75 -19.08 27.31
N ASP A 507 -47.96 -20.10 26.47
CA ASP A 507 -47.52 -21.47 26.67
C ASP A 507 -46.12 -21.66 26.06
N LEU A 508 -45.21 -22.27 26.81
CA LEU A 508 -43.82 -22.51 26.43
C LEU A 508 -43.56 -24.02 26.41
N PRO A 509 -43.46 -24.65 25.22
CA PRO A 509 -43.09 -26.05 25.12
C PRO A 509 -41.63 -26.28 25.53
N VAL A 510 -41.37 -27.40 26.17
CA VAL A 510 -40.03 -27.93 26.40
C VAL A 510 -39.53 -28.60 25.12
N ILE A 511 -38.31 -28.26 24.69
CA ILE A 511 -37.69 -28.75 23.45
C ILE A 511 -36.30 -29.33 23.71
N LEU A 512 -35.84 -30.21 22.83
CA LEU A 512 -34.56 -30.92 23.00
C LEU A 512 -33.41 -30.22 22.28
N GLY A 513 -32.50 -29.61 23.05
CA GLY A 513 -31.33 -28.88 22.56
C GLY A 513 -30.01 -29.44 23.09
N LYS A 514 -29.11 -29.88 22.20
CA LYS A 514 -27.76 -30.36 22.57
C LYS A 514 -26.77 -29.24 22.95
N HIS A 515 -27.16 -27.98 22.78
CA HIS A 515 -26.37 -26.82 23.20
C HIS A 515 -26.44 -26.60 24.73
N VAL A 516 -27.41 -27.22 25.41
CA VAL A 516 -27.53 -27.16 26.87
C VAL A 516 -26.42 -28.00 27.52
N THR A 517 -25.65 -27.40 28.42
CA THR A 517 -24.50 -28.04 29.10
C THR A 517 -24.73 -28.19 30.61
N LEU A 518 -23.86 -28.96 31.27
CA LEU A 518 -23.84 -29.14 32.73
C LEU A 518 -22.78 -28.27 33.43
N GLU A 519 -22.11 -27.37 32.70
CA GLU A 519 -21.03 -26.54 33.27
C GLU A 519 -21.57 -25.42 34.16
N SER A 520 -22.76 -24.89 33.84
CA SER A 520 -23.37 -23.76 34.56
C SER A 520 -24.90 -23.76 34.43
N GLY A 521 -25.56 -22.99 35.31
CA GLY A 521 -27.02 -22.88 35.36
C GLY A 521 -27.71 -24.06 36.04
N THR A 522 -28.86 -24.48 35.51
CA THR A 522 -29.76 -25.50 36.09
C THR A 522 -29.95 -26.73 35.18
N GLY A 523 -29.31 -26.71 34.00
CA GLY A 523 -29.50 -27.72 32.95
C GLY A 523 -30.77 -27.51 32.11
N ALA A 524 -31.48 -26.39 32.28
CA ALA A 524 -32.52 -25.95 31.37
C ALA A 524 -32.30 -24.47 31.04
N VAL A 525 -32.57 -24.07 29.79
CA VAL A 525 -32.35 -22.71 29.28
C VAL A 525 -33.63 -22.21 28.61
N HIS A 526 -34.11 -21.02 28.97
CA HIS A 526 -35.23 -20.42 28.22
C HIS A 526 -34.77 -20.14 26.79
N THR A 527 -35.66 -20.31 25.82
CA THR A 527 -35.33 -20.17 24.40
C THR A 527 -36.05 -18.96 23.84
N ALA A 528 -35.27 -17.92 23.53
CA ALA A 528 -35.71 -16.66 22.94
C ALA A 528 -35.11 -16.52 21.53
N PRO A 529 -35.80 -17.01 20.47
CA PRO A 529 -35.24 -17.09 19.11
C PRO A 529 -34.88 -15.73 18.50
N ASP A 530 -35.30 -14.62 19.10
CA ASP A 530 -34.92 -13.27 18.68
C ASP A 530 -33.53 -12.84 19.16
N HIS A 531 -32.98 -13.51 20.19
CA HIS A 531 -31.87 -13.01 20.98
C HIS A 531 -30.76 -14.05 21.24
N GLY A 532 -30.82 -15.20 20.57
CA GLY A 532 -29.78 -16.23 20.63
C GLY A 532 -29.68 -17.01 19.32
N LEU A 533 -28.46 -17.21 18.81
CA LEU A 533 -28.27 -17.96 17.55
C LEU A 533 -28.64 -19.44 17.73
N GLU A 534 -28.21 -20.05 18.83
CA GLU A 534 -28.57 -21.44 19.17
C GLU A 534 -30.07 -21.57 19.39
N ASP A 535 -30.69 -20.63 20.11
CA ASP A 535 -32.12 -20.51 20.32
C ASP A 535 -32.90 -20.46 19.01
N TYR A 536 -32.42 -19.66 18.06
CA TYR A 536 -33.01 -19.57 16.72
C TYR A 536 -32.90 -20.90 15.98
N ILE A 537 -31.70 -21.49 15.90
CA ILE A 537 -31.46 -22.75 15.18
C ILE A 537 -32.34 -23.88 15.75
N ILE A 538 -32.46 -24.00 17.08
CA ILE A 538 -33.30 -25.03 17.67
C ILE A 538 -34.79 -24.75 17.46
N SER A 539 -35.21 -23.48 17.58
CA SER A 539 -36.60 -23.07 17.35
C SER A 539 -37.08 -23.39 15.94
N GLN A 540 -36.21 -23.23 14.93
CA GLN A 540 -36.52 -23.62 13.54
C GLN A 540 -36.87 -25.11 13.42
N LYS A 541 -36.18 -26.00 14.16
CA LYS A 541 -36.47 -27.46 14.12
C LYS A 541 -37.87 -27.81 14.64
N TYR A 542 -38.42 -26.98 15.52
CA TYR A 542 -39.74 -27.16 16.13
C TYR A 542 -40.80 -26.23 15.53
N ASN A 543 -40.51 -25.53 14.41
CA ASN A 543 -41.38 -24.54 13.77
C ASN A 543 -41.83 -23.40 14.73
N ILE A 544 -40.98 -23.03 15.68
CA ILE A 544 -41.24 -21.95 16.63
C ILE A 544 -40.80 -20.62 16.01
N LYS A 545 -41.74 -19.66 15.93
CA LYS A 545 -41.53 -18.35 15.30
C LYS A 545 -40.94 -17.32 16.27
N THR A 546 -40.23 -16.34 15.71
CA THR A 546 -39.73 -15.14 16.37
C THR A 546 -40.86 -14.22 16.85
N SER A 547 -40.65 -13.50 17.96
CA SER A 547 -41.63 -12.59 18.58
C SER A 547 -41.50 -11.14 18.11
N ASN A 548 -40.28 -10.70 17.80
CA ASN A 548 -39.98 -9.35 17.29
C ASN A 548 -40.45 -8.19 18.17
N ILE A 549 -40.39 -8.36 19.50
CA ILE A 549 -40.90 -7.38 20.46
C ILE A 549 -39.91 -6.26 20.81
N VAL A 550 -38.66 -6.29 20.31
CA VAL A 550 -37.63 -5.27 20.55
C VAL A 550 -37.28 -4.52 19.26
N ASN A 551 -37.44 -3.21 19.27
CA ASN A 551 -37.17 -2.34 18.12
C ASN A 551 -35.65 -2.10 17.91
N PHE A 552 -35.28 -1.33 16.88
CA PHE A 552 -33.88 -1.09 16.53
C PHE A 552 -33.10 -0.23 17.54
N LYS A 553 -33.79 0.56 18.38
CA LYS A 553 -33.22 1.34 19.48
C LYS A 553 -33.05 0.51 20.76
N GLY A 554 -33.55 -0.73 20.76
CA GLY A 554 -33.54 -1.59 21.93
C GLY A 554 -34.69 -1.29 22.90
N GLU A 555 -35.78 -0.69 22.44
CA GLU A 555 -36.98 -0.47 23.24
C GLU A 555 -38.02 -1.56 22.93
N TYR A 556 -38.81 -1.98 23.92
CA TYR A 556 -39.93 -2.87 23.63
C TYR A 556 -41.03 -2.15 22.85
N ILE A 557 -41.63 -2.86 21.90
CA ILE A 557 -42.80 -2.38 21.16
C ILE A 557 -44.04 -2.33 22.05
N SER A 558 -45.01 -1.50 21.69
CA SER A 558 -46.31 -1.43 22.37
C SER A 558 -47.02 -2.78 22.39
N ASN A 559 -47.80 -3.03 23.45
CA ASN A 559 -48.52 -4.28 23.74
C ASN A 559 -47.61 -5.47 24.11
N THR A 560 -46.39 -5.23 24.57
CA THR A 560 -45.53 -6.29 25.14
C THR A 560 -45.95 -6.59 26.58
N HIS A 561 -46.02 -5.54 27.41
CA HIS A 561 -46.53 -5.53 28.77
C HIS A 561 -46.56 -4.07 29.25
N ASP A 562 -47.61 -3.63 29.95
CA ASP A 562 -47.82 -2.21 30.31
C ASP A 562 -46.60 -1.53 30.97
N LYS A 563 -45.82 -2.29 31.76
CA LYS A 563 -44.58 -1.82 32.42
C LYS A 563 -43.31 -1.85 31.55
N LEU A 564 -43.32 -2.52 30.39
CA LEU A 564 -42.17 -2.70 29.50
C LEU A 564 -42.29 -1.90 28.22
N ASP A 565 -43.49 -1.54 27.79
CA ASP A 565 -43.73 -0.79 26.55
C ASP A 565 -42.90 0.51 26.52
N GLY A 566 -42.06 0.66 25.48
CA GLY A 566 -41.15 1.79 25.32
C GLY A 566 -39.89 1.77 26.19
N VAL A 567 -39.74 0.82 27.11
CA VAL A 567 -38.57 0.71 28.00
C VAL A 567 -37.38 0.11 27.25
N ASN A 568 -36.19 0.65 27.47
CA ASN A 568 -34.97 0.11 26.88
C ASN A 568 -34.53 -1.20 27.56
N VAL A 569 -34.07 -2.18 26.79
CA VAL A 569 -33.63 -3.50 27.29
C VAL A 569 -32.49 -3.42 28.32
N LEU A 570 -31.69 -2.35 28.30
CA LEU A 570 -30.63 -2.14 29.29
C LEU A 570 -31.17 -1.73 30.67
N GLU A 571 -32.37 -1.16 30.73
CA GLU A 571 -33.04 -0.69 31.95
C GLU A 571 -34.15 -1.65 32.40
N ALA A 572 -34.58 -2.55 31.52
CA ALA A 572 -35.70 -3.46 31.74
C ALA A 572 -35.45 -4.55 32.80
N ASN A 573 -34.20 -4.86 33.13
CA ASN A 573 -33.87 -5.97 34.03
C ASN A 573 -34.52 -5.83 35.42
N SER A 574 -34.50 -4.63 36.01
CA SER A 574 -35.10 -4.38 37.33
C SER A 574 -36.62 -4.59 37.31
N ILE A 575 -37.29 -4.06 36.28
CA ILE A 575 -38.73 -4.21 36.07
C ILE A 575 -39.10 -5.69 35.92
N ILE A 576 -38.31 -6.47 35.18
CA ILE A 576 -38.54 -7.90 34.98
C ILE A 576 -38.37 -8.66 36.29
N ILE A 577 -37.36 -8.34 37.09
CA ILE A 577 -37.17 -8.96 38.40
C ILE A 577 -38.37 -8.68 39.32
N GLU A 578 -38.88 -7.45 39.36
CA GLU A 578 -40.09 -7.11 40.11
C GLU A 578 -41.32 -7.92 39.64
N LEU A 579 -41.49 -8.09 38.33
CA LEU A 579 -42.57 -8.90 37.75
C LEU A 579 -42.44 -10.37 38.16
N LEU A 580 -41.23 -10.93 38.18
CA LEU A 580 -40.97 -12.30 38.61
C LEU A 580 -41.26 -12.51 40.10
N ILE A 581 -40.90 -11.53 40.94
CA ILE A 581 -41.20 -11.55 42.39
C ILE A 581 -42.71 -11.51 42.59
N LYS A 582 -43.43 -10.59 41.93
CA LYS A 582 -44.89 -10.45 42.05
C LYS A 582 -45.64 -11.72 41.64
N ASN A 583 -45.12 -12.47 40.67
CA ASN A 583 -45.72 -13.70 40.17
C ASN A 583 -45.21 -14.97 40.88
N ASN A 584 -44.44 -14.84 41.96
CA ASN A 584 -43.89 -15.97 42.71
C ASN A 584 -43.04 -16.95 41.86
N THR A 585 -42.40 -16.48 40.79
CA THR A 585 -41.54 -17.28 39.89
C THR A 585 -40.06 -16.93 40.03
N PHE A 586 -39.70 -15.93 40.83
CA PHE A 586 -38.33 -15.58 41.19
C PHE A 586 -37.76 -16.47 42.30
N PHE A 587 -36.55 -17.01 42.09
CA PHE A 587 -35.86 -17.88 43.05
C PHE A 587 -34.55 -17.30 43.56
N HIS A 588 -33.74 -16.69 42.70
CA HIS A 588 -32.43 -16.15 43.10
C HIS A 588 -31.95 -15.05 42.16
N HIS A 589 -31.16 -14.13 42.70
CA HIS A 589 -30.42 -13.10 41.96
C HIS A 589 -29.05 -12.90 42.59
N GLU A 590 -28.05 -12.84 41.72
CA GLU A 590 -26.70 -12.42 42.07
C GLU A 590 -26.12 -11.59 40.91
N SER A 591 -24.95 -11.01 41.13
CA SER A 591 -24.23 -10.27 40.10
C SER A 591 -23.01 -11.04 39.61
N LEU A 592 -22.95 -11.29 38.31
CA LEU A 592 -21.88 -12.04 37.66
C LEU A 592 -20.99 -11.09 36.85
N ILE A 593 -19.67 -11.18 37.07
CA ILE A 593 -18.67 -10.50 36.23
C ILE A 593 -18.11 -11.52 35.25
N HIS A 594 -18.34 -11.31 33.95
CA HIS A 594 -17.89 -12.22 32.90
C HIS A 594 -17.49 -11.48 31.63
N SER A 595 -16.87 -12.20 30.71
CA SER A 595 -16.47 -11.65 29.41
C SER A 595 -17.69 -11.52 28.49
N TYR A 596 -17.98 -10.31 28.02
CA TYR A 596 -19.18 -10.02 27.23
C TYR A 596 -18.82 -9.27 25.93
N PRO A 597 -19.55 -9.53 24.81
CA PRO A 597 -19.30 -8.83 23.55
C PRO A 597 -19.69 -7.35 23.63
N HIS A 598 -18.77 -6.51 23.18
CA HIS A 598 -18.91 -5.06 23.08
C HIS A 598 -18.61 -4.62 21.64
N CYS A 599 -19.22 -3.51 21.25
CA CYS A 599 -18.91 -2.85 20.00
C CYS A 599 -17.45 -2.38 20.04
N TRP A 600 -16.63 -2.83 19.11
CA TRP A 600 -15.21 -2.46 19.03
C TRP A 600 -14.96 -0.94 18.99
N ARG A 601 -15.94 -0.14 18.53
CA ARG A 601 -15.83 1.32 18.47
C ARG A 601 -16.42 2.02 19.69
N HIS A 602 -17.70 1.81 19.98
CA HIS A 602 -18.36 2.50 21.10
C HIS A 602 -18.00 1.94 22.48
N LYS A 603 -17.33 0.77 22.52
CA LYS A 603 -17.03 0.02 23.75
C LYS A 603 -18.26 -0.22 24.61
N SER A 604 -19.45 -0.27 23.99
CA SER A 604 -20.73 -0.50 24.64
C SER A 604 -21.17 -1.96 24.46
N PRO A 605 -21.92 -2.55 25.41
CA PRO A 605 -22.45 -3.90 25.27
C PRO A 605 -23.28 -4.06 23.99
N VAL A 606 -23.15 -5.23 23.35
CA VAL A 606 -23.90 -5.61 22.15
C VAL A 606 -24.95 -6.63 22.53
N ILE A 607 -26.13 -6.57 21.90
CA ILE A 607 -27.16 -7.59 22.07
C ILE A 607 -27.26 -8.44 20.81
N TYR A 608 -27.85 -9.63 20.92
CA TYR A 608 -28.37 -10.33 19.75
C TYR A 608 -29.79 -9.85 19.47
N ARG A 609 -30.06 -9.53 18.20
CA ARG A 609 -31.40 -9.14 17.76
C ARG A 609 -31.67 -9.73 16.39
N ALA A 610 -32.80 -10.41 16.24
CA ALA A 610 -33.26 -10.90 14.95
C ALA A 610 -33.70 -9.73 14.07
N THR A 611 -33.08 -9.64 12.90
CA THR A 611 -33.34 -8.57 11.92
C THR A 611 -33.20 -9.14 10.51
N PRO A 612 -33.93 -8.61 9.52
CA PRO A 612 -33.74 -9.04 8.15
C PRO A 612 -32.38 -8.52 7.66
N GLN A 613 -31.50 -9.43 7.26
CA GLN A 613 -30.15 -9.11 6.79
C GLN A 613 -29.79 -9.94 5.57
N TRP A 614 -28.80 -9.47 4.83
CA TRP A 614 -28.32 -10.09 3.61
C TRP A 614 -27.03 -10.85 3.84
N PHE A 615 -27.02 -12.12 3.42
CA PHE A 615 -25.94 -13.04 3.66
C PHE A 615 -25.41 -13.63 2.35
N ILE A 616 -24.10 -13.82 2.31
CA ILE A 616 -23.45 -14.71 1.34
C ILE A 616 -23.40 -16.09 1.98
N ASP A 617 -24.08 -17.05 1.33
CA ASP A 617 -24.06 -18.46 1.72
C ASP A 617 -22.69 -19.09 1.39
N ILE A 618 -21.99 -19.53 2.43
CA ILE A 618 -20.62 -20.06 2.36
C ILE A 618 -20.61 -21.54 1.96
N ASP A 619 -21.71 -22.26 2.16
CA ASP A 619 -21.82 -23.69 1.85
C ASP A 619 -22.49 -23.94 0.49
N GLN A 620 -23.26 -22.97 0.01
CA GLN A 620 -23.86 -22.98 -1.32
C GLN A 620 -22.83 -23.29 -2.40
N LYS A 621 -23.13 -24.27 -3.24
CA LYS A 621 -22.28 -24.73 -4.35
C LYS A 621 -20.84 -25.09 -3.92
N GLN A 622 -20.69 -25.64 -2.71
CA GLN A 622 -19.41 -26.12 -2.16
C GLN A 622 -18.33 -25.02 -2.07
N LEU A 623 -18.73 -23.75 -1.88
CA LEU A 623 -17.78 -22.64 -1.81
C LEU A 623 -16.74 -22.84 -0.70
N ARG A 624 -17.14 -23.29 0.50
CA ARG A 624 -16.23 -23.61 1.60
C ARG A 624 -15.10 -24.57 1.19
N ILE A 625 -15.43 -25.63 0.47
CA ILE A 625 -14.45 -26.63 0.00
C ILE A 625 -13.48 -25.99 -1.00
N LYS A 626 -13.99 -25.20 -1.95
CA LYS A 626 -13.17 -24.48 -2.94
C LYS A 626 -12.21 -23.49 -2.26
N LEU A 627 -12.67 -22.77 -1.23
CA LEU A 627 -11.82 -21.85 -0.46
C LEU A 627 -10.66 -22.58 0.21
N LEU A 628 -10.92 -23.72 0.86
CA LEU A 628 -9.89 -24.54 1.49
C LEU A 628 -8.88 -25.10 0.48
N GLN A 629 -9.33 -25.43 -0.74
CA GLN A 629 -8.43 -25.86 -1.82
C GLN A 629 -7.55 -24.71 -2.33
N GLU A 630 -8.09 -23.50 -2.46
CA GLU A 630 -7.31 -22.33 -2.89
C GLU A 630 -6.30 -21.86 -1.83
N ILE A 631 -6.61 -22.00 -0.53
CA ILE A 631 -5.69 -21.69 0.58
C ILE A 631 -4.40 -22.49 0.48
N LYS A 632 -4.49 -23.80 0.19
CA LYS A 632 -3.33 -24.69 0.03
C LYS A 632 -2.41 -24.32 -1.13
N LYS A 633 -2.91 -23.53 -2.10
CA LYS A 633 -2.13 -23.08 -3.25
C LYS A 633 -1.35 -21.80 -2.95
N VAL A 634 -1.62 -21.11 -1.84
CA VAL A 634 -0.97 -19.86 -1.43
C VAL A 634 0.30 -20.18 -0.63
N ARG A 635 1.40 -19.47 -0.87
CA ARG A 635 2.57 -19.53 0.01
C ARG A 635 2.34 -18.61 1.22
N TRP A 636 2.38 -19.17 2.43
CA TRP A 636 2.15 -18.43 3.67
C TRP A 636 3.46 -18.16 4.40
N ILE A 637 3.68 -16.90 4.79
CA ILE A 637 4.88 -16.44 5.49
C ILE A 637 4.44 -15.70 6.76
N PRO A 638 4.64 -16.28 7.95
CA PRO A 638 5.08 -17.64 8.24
C PRO A 638 4.04 -18.73 7.91
N GLU A 639 4.50 -19.99 7.86
CA GLU A 639 3.70 -21.15 7.41
C GLU A 639 2.43 -21.39 8.23
N TRP A 640 2.44 -21.07 9.54
CA TRP A 640 1.27 -21.24 10.40
C TRP A 640 0.05 -20.42 9.95
N GLY A 641 0.25 -19.39 9.11
CA GLY A 641 -0.83 -18.57 8.53
C GLY A 641 -1.85 -19.40 7.76
N GLU A 642 -1.41 -20.49 7.09
CA GLU A 642 -2.28 -21.41 6.36
C GLU A 642 -3.31 -22.07 7.28
N SER A 643 -2.81 -22.73 8.33
CA SER A 643 -3.65 -23.42 9.32
C SER A 643 -4.61 -22.46 10.00
N ARG A 644 -4.15 -21.24 10.32
CA ARG A 644 -4.97 -20.20 10.95
C ARG A 644 -6.16 -19.81 10.09
N ILE A 645 -5.95 -19.47 8.81
CA ILE A 645 -7.07 -19.09 7.93
C ILE A 645 -7.95 -20.28 7.57
N GLY A 646 -7.36 -21.48 7.44
CA GLY A 646 -8.07 -22.72 7.14
C GLY A 646 -9.08 -23.09 8.22
N GLU A 647 -8.67 -23.08 9.49
CA GLU A 647 -9.56 -23.33 10.63
C GLU A 647 -10.69 -22.30 10.73
N MET A 648 -10.37 -21.03 10.45
CA MET A 648 -11.40 -19.98 10.43
C MET A 648 -12.43 -20.21 9.33
N ILE A 649 -12.01 -20.58 8.11
CA ILE A 649 -12.94 -20.91 7.01
C ILE A 649 -13.77 -22.16 7.33
N LYS A 650 -13.18 -23.20 7.93
CA LYS A 650 -13.92 -24.44 8.29
C LYS A 650 -15.09 -24.16 9.23
N LYS A 651 -14.95 -23.24 10.18
CA LYS A 651 -15.97 -22.93 11.19
C LYS A 651 -16.80 -21.69 10.88
N ARG A 652 -16.51 -20.99 9.78
CA ARG A 652 -17.15 -19.71 9.44
C ARG A 652 -18.67 -19.87 9.21
N PRO A 653 -19.52 -19.00 9.79
CA PRO A 653 -20.92 -18.90 9.40
C PRO A 653 -21.08 -18.14 8.07
N ASP A 654 -22.31 -18.03 7.57
CA ASP A 654 -22.60 -17.19 6.41
C ASP A 654 -22.25 -15.73 6.65
N TRP A 655 -21.71 -15.09 5.62
CA TRP A 655 -21.20 -13.74 5.76
C TRP A 655 -22.31 -12.69 5.63
N CYS A 656 -22.66 -12.03 6.73
CA CYS A 656 -23.55 -10.87 6.76
C CYS A 656 -22.91 -9.66 6.08
N ILE A 657 -23.38 -9.28 4.89
CA ILE A 657 -22.79 -8.20 4.10
C ILE A 657 -23.61 -6.89 4.11
N SER A 658 -24.80 -6.86 4.73
CA SER A 658 -25.60 -5.65 4.87
C SER A 658 -25.32 -4.89 6.17
N ARG A 659 -25.41 -3.56 6.11
CA ARG A 659 -25.32 -2.64 7.25
C ARG A 659 -26.39 -1.54 7.13
N GLN A 660 -27.04 -1.20 8.25
CA GLN A 660 -28.08 -0.16 8.32
C GLN A 660 -27.43 1.21 8.57
N ARG A 661 -26.67 1.68 7.59
CA ARG A 661 -25.77 2.85 7.70
C ARG A 661 -25.93 3.80 6.52
N LYS A 662 -25.32 4.98 6.64
CA LYS A 662 -25.46 6.07 5.65
C LYS A 662 -24.23 6.20 4.73
N TRP A 663 -23.02 5.84 5.19
CA TRP A 663 -21.76 6.06 4.47
C TRP A 663 -21.08 4.74 4.04
N GLY A 664 -21.36 4.32 2.81
CA GLY A 664 -20.71 3.21 2.12
C GLY A 664 -21.50 2.79 0.87
N VAL A 665 -21.02 1.76 0.17
CA VAL A 665 -21.61 1.40 -1.12
C VAL A 665 -23.00 0.76 -0.94
N PRO A 666 -24.06 1.28 -1.58
CA PRO A 666 -25.41 0.72 -1.45
C PRO A 666 -25.53 -0.65 -2.11
N MET A 667 -26.28 -1.56 -1.49
CA MET A 667 -26.55 -2.88 -2.07
C MET A 667 -27.28 -2.81 -3.42
N SER A 668 -28.07 -1.76 -3.65
CA SER A 668 -28.74 -1.49 -4.94
C SER A 668 -29.78 -2.57 -5.33
N ILE A 669 -30.54 -3.09 -4.35
CA ILE A 669 -31.52 -4.17 -4.52
C ILE A 669 -32.96 -3.65 -4.35
N PHE A 670 -33.88 -4.17 -5.16
CA PHE A 670 -35.33 -4.02 -4.98
C PHE A 670 -35.95 -5.32 -4.49
N ILE A 671 -36.86 -5.23 -3.53
CA ILE A 671 -37.61 -6.36 -2.99
C ILE A 671 -39.11 -6.15 -3.12
N HIS A 672 -39.87 -7.23 -3.30
CA HIS A 672 -41.31 -7.16 -3.36
C HIS A 672 -41.89 -6.85 -1.97
N LYS A 673 -42.83 -5.90 -1.87
CA LYS A 673 -43.39 -5.42 -0.59
C LYS A 673 -43.98 -6.55 0.26
N ASN A 674 -44.78 -7.42 -0.36
CA ASN A 674 -45.45 -8.52 0.34
C ASN A 674 -44.55 -9.75 0.56
N THR A 675 -43.91 -10.27 -0.50
CA THR A 675 -43.16 -11.54 -0.41
C THR A 675 -41.73 -11.39 0.10
N ARG A 676 -41.21 -10.16 0.19
CA ARG A 676 -39.80 -9.83 0.52
C ARG A 676 -38.76 -10.44 -0.43
N LYS A 677 -39.18 -11.12 -1.50
CA LYS A 677 -38.27 -11.72 -2.49
C LYS A 677 -37.60 -10.64 -3.33
N ILE A 678 -36.34 -10.89 -3.68
CA ILE A 678 -35.56 -10.07 -4.63
C ILE A 678 -36.29 -10.02 -5.97
N HIS A 679 -36.33 -8.85 -6.61
CA HIS A 679 -36.85 -8.73 -7.97
C HIS A 679 -36.09 -9.67 -8.93
N PRO A 680 -36.75 -10.47 -9.78
CA PRO A 680 -36.08 -11.44 -10.68
C PRO A 680 -34.97 -10.83 -11.55
N ASN A 681 -35.24 -9.64 -12.10
CA ASN A 681 -34.30 -8.86 -12.91
C ASN A 681 -33.32 -7.94 -12.12
N THR A 682 -33.14 -8.14 -10.81
CA THR A 682 -32.29 -7.28 -9.96
C THR A 682 -30.89 -7.08 -10.52
N PHE A 683 -30.29 -8.12 -11.09
CA PHE A 683 -28.97 -8.03 -11.74
C PHE A 683 -28.89 -6.97 -12.85
N VAL A 684 -29.95 -6.83 -13.66
CA VAL A 684 -30.02 -5.86 -14.74
C VAL A 684 -30.14 -4.44 -14.16
N PHE A 685 -30.95 -4.27 -13.11
CA PHE A 685 -31.11 -2.98 -12.44
C PHE A 685 -29.82 -2.55 -11.74
N MET A 686 -29.15 -3.44 -11.01
CA MET A 686 -27.85 -3.17 -10.38
C MET A 686 -26.81 -2.69 -11.40
N LYS A 687 -26.78 -3.27 -12.60
CA LYS A 687 -25.90 -2.79 -13.68
C LYS A 687 -26.25 -1.40 -14.18
N LYS A 688 -27.54 -1.05 -14.29
CA LYS A 688 -27.99 0.31 -14.65
C LYS A 688 -27.62 1.31 -13.55
N ILE A 689 -27.86 0.96 -12.29
CA ILE A 689 -27.53 1.78 -11.12
C ILE A 689 -26.02 2.00 -11.03
N ALA A 690 -25.22 0.95 -11.20
CA ALA A 690 -23.76 1.06 -11.21
C ALA A 690 -23.24 2.04 -12.28
N LYS A 691 -23.89 2.12 -13.45
CA LYS A 691 -23.53 3.12 -14.48
C LYS A 691 -23.86 4.56 -14.05
N LYS A 692 -24.98 4.78 -13.36
CA LYS A 692 -25.30 6.10 -12.80
C LYS A 692 -24.33 6.47 -11.68
N VAL A 693 -24.04 5.52 -10.76
CA VAL A 693 -23.06 5.70 -9.68
C VAL A 693 -21.65 6.01 -10.22
N GLU A 694 -21.24 5.39 -11.33
CA GLU A 694 -19.94 5.67 -11.96
C GLU A 694 -19.79 7.13 -12.44
N LEU A 695 -20.91 7.81 -12.72
CA LEU A 695 -20.93 9.20 -13.20
C LEU A 695 -21.16 10.22 -12.07
N GLU A 696 -22.04 9.90 -11.13
CA GLU A 696 -22.61 10.86 -10.18
C GLU A 696 -22.32 10.51 -8.70
N GLY A 697 -21.82 9.31 -8.41
CA GLY A 697 -21.50 8.82 -7.06
C GLY A 697 -22.63 8.02 -6.39
N LEU A 698 -22.34 7.48 -5.20
CA LEU A 698 -23.28 6.63 -4.45
C LEU A 698 -24.61 7.30 -4.10
N GLN A 699 -24.64 8.64 -4.00
CA GLN A 699 -25.82 9.41 -3.60
C GLN A 699 -27.01 9.21 -4.56
N VAL A 700 -26.72 8.86 -5.81
CA VAL A 700 -27.74 8.50 -6.81
C VAL A 700 -28.73 7.48 -6.27
N TRP A 701 -28.27 6.47 -5.51
CA TRP A 701 -29.17 5.43 -5.04
C TRP A 701 -30.25 5.96 -4.11
N TRP A 702 -29.95 6.95 -3.27
CA TRP A 702 -30.95 7.56 -2.40
C TRP A 702 -31.91 8.46 -3.18
N ASN A 703 -31.41 9.18 -4.18
CA ASN A 703 -32.16 10.19 -4.92
C ASN A 703 -32.92 9.66 -6.14
N ILE A 704 -32.63 8.43 -6.59
CA ILE A 704 -33.24 7.87 -7.80
C ILE A 704 -34.74 7.57 -7.59
N ASP A 705 -35.55 7.97 -8.56
CA ASP A 705 -36.95 7.56 -8.66
C ASP A 705 -37.02 6.08 -9.06
N SER A 706 -37.70 5.28 -8.24
CA SER A 706 -37.86 3.85 -8.49
C SER A 706 -38.67 3.57 -9.76
N LYS A 707 -39.57 4.49 -10.15
CA LYS A 707 -40.36 4.38 -11.38
C LYS A 707 -39.49 4.43 -12.64
N GLU A 708 -38.40 5.20 -12.63
CA GLU A 708 -37.45 5.24 -13.76
C GLU A 708 -36.74 3.89 -14.00
N ILE A 709 -36.56 3.10 -12.95
CA ILE A 709 -35.82 1.83 -13.01
C ILE A 709 -36.75 0.64 -13.21
N LEU A 710 -37.86 0.60 -12.48
CA LEU A 710 -38.80 -0.52 -12.41
C LEU A 710 -39.99 -0.39 -13.38
N GLY A 711 -40.25 0.80 -13.94
CA GLY A 711 -41.42 1.03 -14.78
C GLY A 711 -42.71 0.90 -13.97
N GLU A 712 -43.71 0.19 -14.51
CA GLU A 712 -45.02 0.02 -13.89
C GLU A 712 -44.99 -0.82 -12.61
N GLU A 713 -44.00 -1.72 -12.47
CA GLU A 713 -43.87 -2.60 -11.30
C GLU A 713 -43.47 -1.85 -10.03
N TYR A 714 -43.07 -0.58 -10.10
CA TYR A 714 -42.53 0.17 -8.95
C TYR A 714 -43.47 0.20 -7.73
N GLN A 715 -44.78 0.06 -7.91
CA GLN A 715 -45.75 0.04 -6.82
C GLN A 715 -45.66 -1.24 -5.97
N SER A 716 -45.25 -2.37 -6.57
CA SER A 716 -45.16 -3.68 -5.90
C SER A 716 -43.82 -3.91 -5.21
N TYR A 717 -42.82 -3.07 -5.51
CA TYR A 717 -41.45 -3.20 -5.02
C TYR A 717 -41.03 -2.01 -4.16
N GLU A 718 -40.06 -2.24 -3.28
CA GLU A 718 -39.44 -1.20 -2.48
C GLU A 718 -37.91 -1.25 -2.56
N LYS A 719 -37.30 -0.09 -2.34
CA LYS A 719 -35.86 0.13 -2.40
C LYS A 719 -35.21 -0.22 -1.06
N ILE A 720 -34.19 -1.09 -1.08
CA ILE A 720 -33.38 -1.36 0.11
C ILE A 720 -32.31 -0.26 0.29
N LEU A 721 -32.25 0.32 1.48
CA LEU A 721 -31.30 1.39 1.82
C LEU A 721 -30.04 0.88 2.54
N ASP A 722 -29.92 -0.44 2.74
CA ASP A 722 -28.72 -1.04 3.32
C ASP A 722 -27.48 -0.77 2.45
N ILE A 723 -26.37 -0.50 3.13
CA ILE A 723 -25.05 -0.43 2.51
C ILE A 723 -24.29 -1.73 2.72
N LEU A 724 -23.21 -1.90 1.98
CA LEU A 724 -22.31 -3.04 2.09
C LEU A 724 -21.37 -2.92 3.28
N ASP A 725 -20.98 -4.08 3.80
CA ASP A 725 -19.87 -4.24 4.74
C ASP A 725 -18.56 -3.70 4.14
N VAL A 726 -17.79 -2.93 4.91
CA VAL A 726 -16.49 -2.40 4.50
C VAL A 726 -15.49 -3.49 4.16
N TRP A 727 -15.62 -4.68 4.77
CA TRP A 727 -14.81 -5.84 4.40
C TRP A 727 -15.11 -6.35 2.99
N PHE A 728 -16.34 -6.15 2.51
CA PHE A 728 -16.71 -6.44 1.13
C PHE A 728 -16.08 -5.43 0.18
N GLU A 729 -16.08 -4.15 0.55
CA GLU A 729 -15.48 -3.08 -0.26
C GLU A 729 -13.96 -3.26 -0.41
N SER A 730 -13.25 -3.40 0.71
CA SER A 730 -11.80 -3.65 0.75
C SER A 730 -11.43 -4.99 0.10
N GLY A 731 -12.21 -6.05 0.36
CA GLY A 731 -12.03 -7.35 -0.26
C GLY A 731 -12.20 -7.33 -1.78
N ASN A 732 -12.95 -6.37 -2.33
CA ASN A 732 -13.18 -6.23 -3.76
C ASN A 732 -12.04 -5.51 -4.53
N THR A 733 -11.05 -4.94 -3.83
CA THR A 733 -9.94 -4.17 -4.42
C THR A 733 -9.22 -4.90 -5.56
N HIS A 734 -8.95 -6.20 -5.41
CA HIS A 734 -8.30 -7.03 -6.43
C HIS A 734 -9.04 -7.07 -7.78
N THR A 735 -10.34 -6.76 -7.82
CA THR A 735 -11.12 -6.72 -9.07
C THR A 735 -10.98 -5.40 -9.84
N THR A 736 -10.56 -4.34 -9.15
CA THR A 736 -10.42 -2.98 -9.70
C THR A 736 -8.99 -2.65 -10.13
N ILE A 737 -8.02 -3.22 -9.43
CA ILE A 737 -6.60 -2.96 -9.68
C ILE A 737 -6.17 -3.75 -10.91
N ASN A 738 -5.84 -3.05 -11.98
CA ASN A 738 -5.20 -3.66 -13.14
C ASN A 738 -3.69 -3.65 -12.93
N TYR A 739 -3.10 -4.82 -12.69
CA TYR A 739 -1.64 -4.98 -12.62
C TYR A 739 -1.03 -4.73 -14.00
N LYS A 740 -0.43 -3.54 -14.20
CA LYS A 740 0.09 -3.07 -15.49
C LYS A 740 1.61 -3.30 -15.60
N ASN A 741 2.05 -4.55 -15.55
CA ASN A 741 3.43 -4.88 -15.92
C ASN A 741 3.44 -5.69 -17.23
N LYS A 742 4.24 -5.26 -18.21
CA LYS A 742 4.31 -5.90 -19.55
C LYS A 742 5.01 -7.27 -19.51
N ASN A 743 5.85 -7.51 -18.51
CA ASN A 743 6.59 -8.77 -18.37
C ASN A 743 5.81 -9.83 -17.59
N TYR A 744 4.69 -9.45 -16.96
CA TYR A 744 3.87 -10.34 -16.15
C TYR A 744 2.45 -10.41 -16.72
N THR A 745 2.08 -11.57 -17.24
CA THR A 745 0.73 -11.87 -17.74
C THR A 745 -0.28 -12.16 -16.63
N LYS A 746 0.17 -12.22 -15.37
CA LYS A 746 -0.67 -12.52 -14.21
C LYS A 746 -1.67 -11.39 -13.95
N LYS A 747 -2.92 -11.78 -13.70
CA LYS A 747 -4.03 -10.87 -13.32
C LYS A 747 -4.22 -10.75 -11.80
N ASN A 748 -3.37 -11.40 -11.00
CA ASN A 748 -3.48 -11.49 -9.55
C ASN A 748 -2.21 -10.94 -8.90
N ALA A 749 -2.28 -10.50 -7.65
CA ALA A 749 -1.11 -10.02 -6.92
C ALA A 749 -0.10 -11.16 -6.68
N ASP A 750 1.19 -10.85 -6.73
CA ASP A 750 2.20 -11.80 -6.28
C ASP A 750 2.15 -11.96 -4.75
N MET A 751 2.00 -10.87 -3.99
CA MET A 751 1.96 -10.91 -2.53
C MET A 751 0.89 -9.96 -1.94
N PHE A 752 0.23 -10.41 -0.88
CA PHE A 752 -0.44 -9.55 0.11
C PHE A 752 0.40 -9.48 1.39
N LEU A 753 0.51 -8.29 2.00
CA LEU A 753 1.32 -8.07 3.20
C LEU A 753 0.57 -7.19 4.19
N GLU A 754 0.20 -7.72 5.36
CA GLU A 754 -0.51 -6.99 6.42
C GLU A 754 -0.34 -7.67 7.80
N GLY A 755 -0.83 -7.01 8.85
CA GLY A 755 -0.85 -7.53 10.23
C GLY A 755 -1.66 -8.82 10.41
N SER A 756 -1.38 -9.56 11.48
CA SER A 756 -1.99 -10.86 11.75
C SER A 756 -3.52 -10.85 11.96
N ASP A 757 -4.11 -9.69 12.25
CA ASP A 757 -5.55 -9.46 12.31
C ASP A 757 -6.24 -9.65 10.96
N GLN A 758 -5.54 -9.45 9.84
CA GLN A 758 -6.11 -9.53 8.49
C GLN A 758 -6.47 -10.94 8.03
N HIS A 759 -6.09 -11.99 8.76
CA HIS A 759 -6.61 -13.35 8.55
C HIS A 759 -8.13 -13.42 8.73
N ARG A 760 -8.71 -12.55 9.58
CA ARG A 760 -10.17 -12.45 9.79
C ARG A 760 -10.81 -11.33 8.98
N GLY A 761 -9.99 -10.43 8.42
CA GLY A 761 -10.39 -9.26 7.66
C GLY A 761 -10.08 -9.39 6.18
N TRP A 762 -9.13 -8.58 5.70
CA TRP A 762 -8.90 -8.36 4.27
C TRP A 762 -8.43 -9.58 3.49
N PHE A 763 -7.58 -10.44 4.08
CA PHE A 763 -7.11 -11.66 3.40
C PHE A 763 -8.27 -12.61 3.10
N MET A 764 -9.18 -12.76 4.08
CA MET A 764 -10.33 -13.65 3.99
C MET A 764 -11.41 -13.09 3.06
N SER A 765 -11.77 -11.81 3.21
CA SER A 765 -12.79 -11.20 2.36
C SER A 765 -12.37 -11.17 0.89
N SER A 766 -11.10 -10.86 0.61
CA SER A 766 -10.54 -10.92 -0.73
C SER A 766 -10.60 -12.34 -1.31
N LEU A 767 -10.21 -13.35 -0.53
CA LEU A 767 -10.25 -14.76 -0.95
C LEU A 767 -11.67 -15.22 -1.28
N ILE A 768 -12.65 -14.89 -0.43
CA ILE A 768 -14.06 -15.23 -0.63
C ILE A 768 -14.59 -14.60 -1.91
N ILE A 769 -14.40 -13.28 -2.08
CA ILE A 769 -14.89 -12.55 -3.26
C ILE A 769 -14.22 -13.05 -4.54
N SER A 770 -12.90 -13.25 -4.53
CA SER A 770 -12.15 -13.75 -5.69
C SER A 770 -12.60 -15.13 -6.11
N THR A 771 -12.80 -16.03 -5.14
CA THR A 771 -13.28 -17.40 -5.40
C THR A 771 -14.72 -17.39 -5.93
N LEU A 772 -15.59 -16.54 -5.38
CA LEU A 772 -16.97 -16.37 -5.85
C LEU A 772 -17.04 -15.88 -7.30
N ILE A 773 -16.17 -14.95 -7.71
CA ILE A 773 -16.28 -14.29 -9.02
C ILE A 773 -15.47 -15.03 -10.08
N SER A 774 -14.24 -15.40 -9.73
CA SER A 774 -13.21 -15.89 -10.65
C SER A 774 -12.73 -17.33 -10.39
N GLU A 775 -13.20 -17.95 -9.31
CA GLU A 775 -12.84 -19.32 -8.90
C GLU A 775 -11.34 -19.53 -8.68
N LYS A 776 -10.63 -18.45 -8.30
CA LYS A 776 -9.18 -18.44 -8.06
C LYS A 776 -8.82 -17.59 -6.84
N LYS A 777 -7.70 -17.90 -6.20
CA LYS A 777 -7.06 -17.06 -5.17
C LYS A 777 -6.67 -15.67 -5.72
N PRO A 778 -6.82 -14.58 -4.94
CA PRO A 778 -6.48 -13.21 -5.38
C PRO A 778 -4.99 -12.88 -5.27
N TYR A 779 -4.22 -13.67 -4.54
CA TYR A 779 -2.78 -13.49 -4.28
C TYR A 779 -2.00 -14.80 -4.43
N SER A 780 -0.71 -14.71 -4.78
CA SER A 780 0.15 -15.90 -4.87
C SER A 780 0.76 -16.27 -3.52
N GLU A 781 1.16 -15.27 -2.75
CA GLU A 781 1.78 -15.37 -1.43
C GLU A 781 1.12 -14.40 -0.43
N VAL A 782 1.20 -14.71 0.86
CA VAL A 782 0.77 -13.84 1.96
C VAL A 782 1.90 -13.75 2.98
N LEU A 783 2.37 -12.53 3.25
CA LEU A 783 3.25 -12.23 4.36
C LEU A 783 2.43 -11.58 5.47
N THR A 784 2.56 -12.09 6.69
CA THR A 784 1.92 -11.51 7.86
C THR A 784 2.93 -11.12 8.91
N HIS A 785 2.69 -9.99 9.59
CA HIS A 785 3.55 -9.50 10.65
C HIS A 785 2.81 -9.32 11.98
N GLY A 786 3.55 -9.31 13.08
CA GLY A 786 3.05 -8.99 14.41
C GLY A 786 2.72 -7.52 14.59
N PHE A 787 2.17 -7.18 15.75
CA PHE A 787 1.85 -5.82 16.15
C PHE A 787 3.07 -5.12 16.77
N VAL A 788 3.07 -3.79 16.71
CA VAL A 788 4.03 -2.99 17.48
C VAL A 788 3.57 -2.90 18.92
N VAL A 789 4.46 -3.25 19.84
CA VAL A 789 4.26 -3.21 21.30
C VAL A 789 5.32 -2.30 21.93
N ASP A 790 5.10 -1.87 23.17
CA ASP A 790 6.11 -1.09 23.89
C ASP A 790 7.36 -1.93 24.26
N GLY A 791 8.36 -1.29 24.85
CA GLY A 791 9.59 -1.95 25.30
C GLY A 791 9.39 -3.06 26.33
N LYS A 792 8.20 -3.18 26.95
CA LYS A 792 7.83 -4.24 27.89
C LYS A 792 6.92 -5.31 27.26
N GLY A 793 6.64 -5.20 25.96
CA GLY A 793 5.76 -6.14 25.25
C GLY A 793 4.27 -5.86 25.44
N GLN A 794 3.88 -4.70 25.99
CA GLN A 794 2.47 -4.36 26.21
C GLN A 794 1.89 -3.64 25.00
N LYS A 795 0.59 -3.85 24.76
CA LYS A 795 -0.16 -3.15 23.72
C LYS A 795 -0.12 -1.64 23.97
N MET A 796 0.26 -0.87 22.96
CA MET A 796 0.32 0.59 23.06
C MET A 796 -1.09 1.21 23.07
N SER A 797 -1.33 2.15 23.99
CA SER A 797 -2.57 2.94 24.01
C SER A 797 -2.37 4.34 24.59
N LYS A 798 -3.13 5.32 24.07
CA LYS A 798 -3.07 6.71 24.54
C LYS A 798 -3.45 6.86 26.02
N SER A 799 -4.33 6.00 26.53
CA SER A 799 -4.76 6.01 27.94
C SER A 799 -3.69 5.51 28.90
N ILE A 800 -2.81 4.59 28.46
CA ILE A 800 -1.69 4.06 29.26
C ILE A 800 -0.47 5.01 29.16
N GLY A 801 -0.42 5.86 28.12
CA GLY A 801 0.68 6.81 27.91
C GLY A 801 1.96 6.18 27.35
N ASN A 802 1.90 4.93 26.90
CA ASN A 802 3.05 4.17 26.36
C ASN A 802 3.15 4.22 24.81
N THR A 803 2.47 5.15 24.15
CA THR A 803 2.51 5.30 22.69
C THR A 803 3.70 6.16 22.25
N ILE A 804 4.46 5.69 21.26
CA ILE A 804 5.49 6.47 20.59
C ILE A 804 5.01 6.82 19.18
N SER A 805 5.06 8.11 18.82
CA SER A 805 4.61 8.58 17.50
C SER A 805 5.69 8.35 16.43
N PRO A 806 5.36 7.76 15.27
CA PRO A 806 6.30 7.66 14.15
C PRO A 806 6.83 9.02 13.69
N ASN A 807 5.98 10.05 13.67
CA ASN A 807 6.38 11.39 13.23
C ASN A 807 7.42 12.01 14.18
N GLU A 808 7.28 11.81 15.49
CA GLU A 808 8.27 12.28 16.48
C GLU A 808 9.64 11.62 16.25
N ILE A 809 9.66 10.32 15.96
CA ILE A 809 10.91 9.60 15.64
C ILE A 809 11.51 10.13 14.34
N VAL A 810 10.70 10.33 13.31
CA VAL A 810 11.18 10.79 12.00
C VAL A 810 11.72 12.22 12.05
N ASP A 811 11.12 13.08 12.87
CA ASP A 811 11.57 14.46 13.06
C ASP A 811 12.85 14.56 13.90
N THR A 812 13.05 13.66 14.85
CA THR A 812 14.22 13.66 15.75
C THR A 812 15.40 12.84 15.24
N LEU A 813 15.15 11.64 14.72
CA LEU A 813 16.16 10.65 14.32
C LEU A 813 16.22 10.46 12.79
N GLY A 814 15.15 10.79 12.06
CA GLY A 814 15.06 10.59 10.62
C GLY A 814 14.40 9.27 10.22
N ALA A 815 13.86 9.25 8.99
CA ALA A 815 13.10 8.10 8.47
C ALA A 815 13.94 6.82 8.33
N ASP A 816 15.22 6.94 7.95
CA ASP A 816 16.12 5.79 7.81
C ASP A 816 16.34 5.03 9.12
N ILE A 817 16.35 5.72 10.27
CA ILE A 817 16.50 5.06 11.58
C ILE A 817 15.25 4.24 11.91
N LEU A 818 14.05 4.76 11.65
CA LEU A 818 12.82 4.00 11.85
C LEU A 818 12.73 2.79 10.91
N ARG A 819 13.12 2.95 9.64
CA ARG A 819 13.18 1.85 8.66
C ARG A 819 14.21 0.78 9.07
N LEU A 820 15.36 1.21 9.59
CA LEU A 820 16.39 0.32 10.09
C LEU A 820 15.92 -0.48 11.30
N TRP A 821 15.20 0.15 12.24
CA TRP A 821 14.59 -0.55 13.37
C TRP A 821 13.63 -1.66 12.90
N VAL A 822 12.73 -1.34 11.96
CA VAL A 822 11.81 -2.35 11.38
C VAL A 822 12.60 -3.48 10.73
N ALA A 823 13.57 -3.16 9.89
CA ALA A 823 14.40 -4.16 9.20
C ALA A 823 15.24 -5.00 10.17
N SER A 824 15.66 -4.44 11.30
CA SER A 824 16.42 -5.14 12.33
C SER A 824 15.57 -6.02 13.24
N SER A 825 14.25 -6.04 13.07
CA SER A 825 13.33 -6.80 13.91
C SER A 825 12.81 -8.06 13.21
N ASN A 826 12.53 -9.12 13.99
CA ASN A 826 11.82 -10.28 13.46
C ASN A 826 10.31 -9.99 13.42
N TYR A 827 9.82 -9.59 12.25
CA TYR A 827 8.42 -9.19 12.06
C TYR A 827 7.39 -10.32 12.21
N SER A 828 7.82 -11.59 12.23
CA SER A 828 6.89 -12.72 12.40
C SER A 828 6.23 -12.74 13.78
N ASN A 829 6.86 -12.07 14.75
CA ASN A 829 6.35 -11.86 16.10
C ASN A 829 5.98 -10.39 16.30
N ASP A 830 5.35 -10.08 17.44
CA ASP A 830 5.18 -8.70 17.88
C ASP A 830 6.55 -8.01 18.04
N ILE A 831 6.62 -6.75 17.60
CA ILE A 831 7.87 -5.98 17.54
C ILE A 831 7.85 -4.90 18.61
N SER A 832 8.85 -4.90 19.49
CA SER A 832 8.99 -3.90 20.55
C SER A 832 9.63 -2.60 20.05
N ILE A 833 9.13 -1.47 20.54
CA ILE A 833 9.73 -0.15 20.35
C ILE A 833 9.98 0.56 21.68
N SER A 834 11.18 1.13 21.83
CA SER A 834 11.58 1.97 22.97
C SER A 834 12.71 2.92 22.55
N ASN A 835 12.97 3.94 23.36
CA ASN A 835 14.10 4.86 23.12
C ASN A 835 15.46 4.16 23.12
N GLU A 836 15.63 3.11 23.94
CA GLU A 836 16.85 2.31 23.98
C GLU A 836 17.05 1.51 22.68
N ILE A 837 15.97 0.91 22.16
CA ILE A 837 15.98 0.17 20.89
C ILE A 837 16.27 1.12 19.71
N LEU A 838 15.68 2.32 19.71
CA LEU A 838 15.95 3.34 18.70
C LEU A 838 17.39 3.85 18.78
N LYS A 839 17.96 3.98 19.99
CA LYS A 839 19.38 4.32 20.19
C LYS A 839 20.29 3.25 19.60
N SER A 840 20.00 1.96 19.84
CA SER A 840 20.73 0.85 19.23
C SER A 840 20.67 0.89 17.70
N SER A 841 19.49 1.18 17.13
CA SER A 841 19.31 1.36 15.68
C SER A 841 20.15 2.54 15.14
N SER A 842 20.24 3.64 15.89
CA SER A 842 21.10 4.78 15.55
C SER A 842 22.60 4.43 15.55
N ASP A 843 23.05 3.58 16.48
CA ASP A 843 24.44 3.11 16.51
C ASP A 843 24.79 2.23 15.31
N ILE A 844 23.89 1.32 14.90
CA ILE A 844 24.00 0.52 13.67
C ILE A 844 24.11 1.45 12.46
N TYR A 845 23.19 2.42 12.34
CA TYR A 845 23.20 3.42 11.28
C TYR A 845 24.53 4.18 11.20
N ARG A 846 25.02 4.68 12.34
CA ARG A 846 26.28 5.43 12.42
C ARG A 846 27.48 4.58 11.99
N ARG A 847 27.49 3.28 12.31
CA ARG A 847 28.54 2.35 11.87
C ARG A 847 28.58 2.27 10.34
N ILE A 848 27.44 1.99 9.70
CA ILE A 848 27.33 1.89 8.23
C ILE A 848 27.75 3.21 7.57
N ARG A 849 27.21 4.34 8.05
CA ARG A 849 27.51 5.66 7.49
C ARG A 849 29.00 6.03 7.61
N ASN A 850 29.64 5.72 8.74
CA ASN A 850 31.06 6.01 8.93
C ASN A 850 31.96 5.17 8.01
N THR A 851 31.63 3.89 7.81
CA THR A 851 32.35 3.03 6.86
C THR A 851 32.24 3.58 5.44
N ALA A 852 31.02 3.95 5.00
CA ALA A 852 30.81 4.58 3.70
C ALA A 852 31.56 5.92 3.55
N ARG A 853 31.51 6.78 4.57
CA ARG A 853 32.23 8.07 4.59
C ARG A 853 33.73 7.89 4.43
N PHE A 854 34.31 6.90 5.13
CA PHE A 854 35.73 6.60 5.03
C PHE A 854 36.11 6.14 3.61
N MET A 855 35.30 5.26 3.01
CA MET A 855 35.50 4.82 1.63
C MET A 855 35.47 5.99 0.64
N LEU A 856 34.44 6.85 0.72
CA LEU A 856 34.29 8.03 -0.15
C LEU A 856 35.47 9.01 -0.02
N ALA A 857 35.92 9.30 1.19
CA ALA A 857 37.03 10.22 1.42
C ALA A 857 38.32 9.74 0.72
N ASN A 858 38.53 8.42 0.71
CA ASN A 858 39.73 7.78 0.17
C ASN A 858 39.70 7.54 -1.35
N ILE A 859 38.60 7.85 -2.02
CA ILE A 859 38.49 7.83 -3.50
C ILE A 859 38.24 9.22 -4.09
N SER A 860 38.43 10.29 -3.30
CA SER A 860 38.21 11.67 -3.75
C SER A 860 39.09 12.10 -4.94
N ASP A 861 40.26 11.50 -5.13
CA ASP A 861 41.16 11.72 -6.26
C ASP A 861 41.20 10.54 -7.26
N PHE A 862 40.19 9.67 -7.23
CA PHE A 862 40.09 8.49 -8.09
C PHE A 862 39.16 8.76 -9.29
N ASP A 863 39.71 8.65 -10.50
CA ASP A 863 38.98 8.68 -11.77
C ASP A 863 38.86 7.23 -12.28
N PRO A 864 37.68 6.58 -12.15
CA PRO A 864 37.52 5.18 -12.51
C PRO A 864 37.91 4.85 -13.96
N LYS A 865 37.71 5.77 -14.92
CA LYS A 865 38.13 5.58 -16.32
C LYS A 865 39.64 5.44 -16.50
N LYS A 866 40.44 6.01 -15.60
CA LYS A 866 41.90 6.08 -15.73
C LYS A 866 42.65 5.30 -14.67
N ASN A 867 42.01 5.03 -13.54
CA ASN A 867 42.70 4.58 -12.33
C ASN A 867 42.33 3.16 -11.90
N ILE A 868 41.33 2.54 -12.53
CA ILE A 868 41.03 1.12 -12.29
C ILE A 868 42.25 0.26 -12.63
N ILE A 869 42.62 -0.62 -11.71
CA ILE A 869 43.66 -1.64 -11.87
C ILE A 869 42.99 -2.98 -12.20
N SER A 870 43.56 -3.76 -13.13
CA SER A 870 43.05 -5.09 -13.50
C SER A 870 43.32 -6.13 -12.40
N LYS A 871 42.50 -7.19 -12.33
CA LYS A 871 42.59 -8.25 -11.29
C LYS A 871 44.01 -8.79 -11.14
N GLU A 872 44.76 -8.96 -12.21
CA GLU A 872 46.10 -9.55 -12.23
C GLU A 872 47.12 -8.63 -11.52
N ASN A 873 46.95 -7.32 -11.70
CA ASN A 873 47.85 -6.28 -11.22
C ASN A 873 47.48 -5.72 -9.83
N MET A 874 46.39 -6.19 -9.23
CA MET A 874 45.99 -5.77 -7.89
C MET A 874 46.85 -6.40 -6.81
N VAL A 875 47.02 -5.68 -5.70
CA VAL A 875 47.57 -6.22 -4.45
C VAL A 875 46.63 -7.30 -3.91
N LEU A 876 47.18 -8.40 -3.39
CA LEU A 876 46.39 -9.58 -3.02
C LEU A 876 45.33 -9.31 -1.95
N LEU A 877 45.63 -8.46 -0.96
CA LEU A 877 44.64 -8.01 0.03
C LEU A 877 43.43 -7.29 -0.62
N ASP A 878 43.66 -6.53 -1.69
CA ASP A 878 42.59 -5.84 -2.42
C ASP A 878 41.73 -6.80 -3.24
N LYS A 879 42.35 -7.86 -3.81
CA LYS A 879 41.62 -8.95 -4.47
C LYS A 879 40.73 -9.68 -3.47
N TRP A 880 41.24 -9.95 -2.27
CA TRP A 880 40.45 -10.54 -1.19
C TRP A 880 39.26 -9.65 -0.81
N ALA A 881 39.45 -8.34 -0.65
CA ALA A 881 38.37 -7.44 -0.26
C ALA A 881 37.23 -7.41 -1.31
N ILE A 882 37.55 -7.43 -2.61
CA ILE A 882 36.57 -7.56 -3.69
C ILE A 882 35.90 -8.94 -3.65
N GLY A 883 36.68 -10.01 -3.49
CA GLY A 883 36.18 -11.38 -3.36
C GLY A 883 35.24 -11.59 -2.19
N GLN A 884 35.53 -10.98 -1.04
CA GLN A 884 34.67 -11.05 0.13
C GLN A 884 33.36 -10.28 -0.11
N THR A 885 33.45 -9.11 -0.75
CA THR A 885 32.28 -8.30 -1.14
C THR A 885 31.35 -9.06 -2.09
N LYS A 886 31.89 -9.87 -3.00
CA LYS A 886 31.11 -10.75 -3.88
C LYS A 886 30.25 -11.74 -3.10
N ILE A 887 30.86 -12.44 -2.13
CA ILE A 887 30.17 -13.40 -1.25
C ILE A 887 29.07 -12.70 -0.44
N VAL A 888 29.40 -11.56 0.17
CA VAL A 888 28.45 -10.77 0.97
C VAL A 888 27.24 -10.34 0.14
N GLN A 889 27.45 -9.89 -1.10
CA GLN A 889 26.35 -9.48 -1.98
C GLN A 889 25.38 -10.63 -2.23
N GLU A 890 25.88 -11.84 -2.43
CA GLU A 890 25.05 -13.02 -2.72
C GLU A 890 24.23 -13.45 -1.51
N GLU A 891 24.84 -13.43 -0.32
CA GLU A 891 24.14 -13.67 0.94
C GLU A 891 23.03 -12.63 1.17
N ILE A 892 23.32 -11.35 0.94
CA ILE A 892 22.33 -10.27 1.06
C ILE A 892 21.17 -10.44 0.06
N ILE A 893 21.47 -10.81 -1.19
CA ILE A 893 20.45 -11.10 -2.20
C ILE A 893 19.55 -12.26 -1.75
N GLN A 894 20.14 -13.34 -1.22
CA GLN A 894 19.40 -14.49 -0.70
C GLN A 894 18.49 -14.10 0.46
N HIS A 895 18.97 -13.29 1.40
CA HIS A 895 18.16 -12.80 2.51
C HIS A 895 17.00 -11.92 2.06
N TYR A 896 17.20 -11.02 1.08
CA TYR A 896 16.12 -10.23 0.50
C TYR A 896 15.06 -11.09 -0.22
N ASN A 897 15.49 -12.10 -1.00
CA ASN A 897 14.59 -13.03 -1.69
C ASN A 897 13.72 -13.84 -0.73
N ASN A 898 14.20 -14.07 0.49
CA ASN A 898 13.48 -14.76 1.56
C ASN A 898 12.76 -13.82 2.52
N TYR A 899 12.71 -12.52 2.23
CA TYR A 899 12.13 -11.49 3.09
C TYR A 899 12.74 -11.48 4.51
N ASN A 900 14.00 -11.88 4.68
CA ASN A 900 14.70 -11.90 5.97
C ASN A 900 15.56 -10.65 6.14
N PHE A 901 14.91 -9.52 6.39
CA PHE A 901 15.59 -8.23 6.55
C PHE A 901 16.50 -8.17 7.79
N HIS A 902 16.16 -8.92 8.85
CA HIS A 902 16.98 -9.00 10.06
C HIS A 902 18.37 -9.56 9.76
N ALA A 903 18.43 -10.65 8.98
CA ALA A 903 19.69 -11.23 8.55
C ALA A 903 20.50 -10.29 7.63
N VAL A 904 19.84 -9.51 6.77
CA VAL A 904 20.52 -8.45 5.97
C VAL A 904 21.25 -7.47 6.88
N ILE A 905 20.59 -6.96 7.93
CA ILE A 905 21.20 -6.00 8.86
C ILE A 905 22.35 -6.62 9.65
N GLN A 906 22.20 -7.85 10.13
CA GLN A 906 23.28 -8.57 10.82
C GLN A 906 24.50 -8.73 9.91
N ARG A 907 24.29 -9.13 8.66
CA ARG A 907 25.37 -9.34 7.70
C ARG A 907 26.08 -8.05 7.32
N LEU A 908 25.32 -6.96 7.11
CA LEU A 908 25.86 -5.61 6.87
C LEU A 908 26.70 -5.13 8.05
N MET A 909 26.23 -5.34 9.28
CA MET A 909 26.96 -4.93 10.48
C MET A 909 28.28 -5.67 10.63
N TYR A 910 28.28 -6.99 10.38
CA TYR A 910 29.50 -7.78 10.38
C TYR A 910 30.48 -7.28 9.30
N PHE A 911 30.00 -7.04 8.08
CA PHE A 911 30.80 -6.50 6.98
C PHE A 911 31.44 -5.15 7.31
N CYS A 912 30.64 -4.18 7.77
CA CYS A 912 31.13 -2.84 8.06
C CYS A 912 32.05 -2.78 9.28
N SER A 913 31.85 -3.65 10.28
CA SER A 913 32.60 -3.59 11.54
C SER A 913 33.87 -4.43 11.52
N ILE A 914 33.75 -5.68 11.08
CA ILE A 914 34.82 -6.68 11.19
C ILE A 914 35.67 -6.70 9.91
N GLU A 915 35.07 -7.12 8.80
CA GLU A 915 35.78 -7.37 7.53
C GLU A 915 36.35 -6.08 6.91
N MET A 916 35.53 -5.02 6.83
CA MET A 916 35.99 -3.74 6.29
C MET A 916 36.62 -2.86 7.36
N GLY A 917 35.93 -2.66 8.49
CA GLY A 917 36.34 -1.68 9.50
C GLY A 917 37.65 -2.02 10.20
N SER A 918 37.65 -3.13 10.96
CA SER A 918 38.78 -3.52 11.82
C SER A 918 39.93 -4.24 11.09
N PHE A 919 39.70 -4.65 9.84
CA PHE A 919 40.67 -5.39 9.05
C PHE A 919 41.10 -4.57 7.81
N TYR A 920 40.32 -4.59 6.74
CA TYR A 920 40.75 -4.05 5.45
C TYR A 920 41.09 -2.55 5.48
N LEU A 921 40.12 -1.72 5.87
CA LEU A 921 40.24 -0.27 5.83
C LEU A 921 41.30 0.26 6.81
N ASP A 922 41.55 -0.46 7.90
CA ASP A 922 42.57 -0.08 8.87
C ASP A 922 44.00 -0.37 8.35
N ILE A 923 44.18 -1.52 7.70
CA ILE A 923 45.45 -1.94 7.10
C ILE A 923 45.85 -1.01 5.94
N ILE A 924 44.92 -0.68 5.04
CA ILE A 924 45.24 0.11 3.84
C ILE A 924 45.48 1.60 4.13
N LYS A 925 45.17 2.13 5.33
CA LYS A 925 45.45 3.55 5.69
C LYS A 925 46.91 3.90 5.48
N ASP A 926 47.80 3.05 5.96
CA ASP A 926 49.24 3.23 5.81
C ASP A 926 49.59 3.34 4.32
N ARG A 927 49.09 2.41 3.51
CA ARG A 927 49.32 2.42 2.06
C ARG A 927 48.73 3.67 1.39
N GLN A 928 47.51 4.05 1.71
CA GLN A 928 46.81 5.16 1.06
C GLN A 928 47.40 6.53 1.38
N TYR A 929 47.89 6.72 2.60
CA TYR A 929 48.41 8.00 3.07
C TYR A 929 49.91 8.17 2.81
N THR A 930 50.66 7.07 2.72
CA THR A 930 52.12 7.15 2.61
C THR A 930 52.69 6.85 1.24
N LEU A 931 51.97 6.15 0.34
CA LEU A 931 52.46 5.92 -1.03
C LEU A 931 52.30 7.14 -1.94
N LYS A 932 52.97 7.09 -3.10
CA LYS A 932 52.76 8.07 -4.17
C LYS A 932 51.33 8.04 -4.69
N LYS A 933 50.80 9.23 -5.01
CA LYS A 933 49.42 9.46 -5.49
C LYS A 933 49.02 8.57 -6.68
N HIS A 934 49.95 8.30 -7.59
CA HIS A 934 49.72 7.53 -8.83
C HIS A 934 50.38 6.14 -8.82
N SER A 935 50.81 5.65 -7.65
CA SER A 935 51.34 4.28 -7.52
C SER A 935 50.25 3.22 -7.79
N GLN A 936 50.65 2.09 -8.38
CA GLN A 936 49.74 0.98 -8.70
C GLN A 936 49.09 0.43 -7.44
N GLU A 937 49.84 0.32 -6.37
CA GLU A 937 49.45 -0.22 -5.08
C GLU A 937 48.38 0.67 -4.40
N ARG A 938 48.54 2.00 -4.47
CA ARG A 938 47.51 2.93 -4.01
C ARG A 938 46.26 2.83 -4.88
N ARG A 939 46.41 2.80 -6.21
CA ARG A 939 45.28 2.68 -7.15
C ARG A 939 44.56 1.33 -7.05
N SER A 940 45.25 0.26 -6.71
CA SER A 940 44.68 -1.05 -6.37
C SER A 940 43.71 -0.93 -5.20
N SER A 941 44.13 -0.29 -4.10
CA SER A 941 43.25 -0.08 -2.94
C SER A 941 42.04 0.80 -3.26
N GLN A 942 42.22 1.83 -4.08
CA GLN A 942 41.12 2.70 -4.49
C GLN A 942 40.15 2.01 -5.45
N THR A 943 40.65 1.10 -6.30
CA THR A 943 39.82 0.25 -7.16
C THR A 943 38.94 -0.67 -6.31
N ALA A 944 39.52 -1.34 -5.31
CA ALA A 944 38.76 -2.16 -4.38
C ALA A 944 37.74 -1.35 -3.58
N ILE A 945 38.14 -0.23 -2.97
CA ILE A 945 37.20 0.66 -2.28
C ILE A 945 36.05 1.08 -3.21
N TYR A 946 36.35 1.48 -4.45
CA TYR A 946 35.36 1.88 -5.43
C TYR A 946 34.34 0.77 -5.72
N TYR A 947 34.77 -0.49 -5.83
CA TYR A 947 33.88 -1.63 -6.03
C TYR A 947 33.04 -1.93 -4.79
N ILE A 948 33.66 -1.86 -3.61
CA ILE A 948 33.01 -2.13 -2.34
C ILE A 948 31.91 -1.11 -2.06
N ILE A 949 32.20 0.19 -2.18
CA ILE A 949 31.20 1.23 -1.89
C ILE A 949 30.05 1.22 -2.89
N ASN A 950 30.31 0.88 -4.16
CA ASN A 950 29.28 0.67 -5.17
C ASN A 950 28.34 -0.48 -4.81
N SER A 951 28.86 -1.54 -4.19
CA SER A 951 28.07 -2.67 -3.72
C SER A 951 27.28 -2.29 -2.47
N LEU A 952 27.95 -1.74 -1.46
CA LEU A 952 27.35 -1.35 -0.18
C LEU A 952 26.17 -0.39 -0.34
N VAL A 953 26.30 0.65 -1.18
CA VAL A 953 25.22 1.63 -1.39
C VAL A 953 23.96 0.98 -1.98
N ARG A 954 24.13 -0.02 -2.85
CA ARG A 954 23.03 -0.78 -3.45
C ARG A 954 22.40 -1.75 -2.45
N TRP A 955 23.20 -2.38 -1.60
CA TRP A 955 22.71 -3.26 -0.54
C TRP A 955 21.82 -2.52 0.47
N ILE A 956 22.19 -1.30 0.86
CA ILE A 956 21.44 -0.54 1.86
C ILE A 956 20.24 0.21 1.29
N ALA A 957 20.16 0.43 -0.03
CA ALA A 957 19.13 1.24 -0.68
C ALA A 957 17.67 0.86 -0.36
N PRO A 958 17.29 -0.44 -0.26
CA PRO A 958 15.92 -0.81 0.12
C PRO A 958 15.53 -0.41 1.55
N ILE A 959 16.51 -0.31 2.47
CA ILE A 959 16.27 -0.06 3.90
C ILE A 959 16.61 1.39 4.26
N LEU A 960 17.83 1.83 4.00
CA LEU A 960 18.38 3.16 4.27
C LEU A 960 18.30 4.04 3.02
N SER A 961 17.09 4.19 2.47
CA SER A 961 16.88 4.77 1.15
C SER A 961 17.43 6.19 1.02
N PHE A 962 17.26 7.05 2.02
CA PHE A 962 17.74 8.43 1.93
C PHE A 962 19.27 8.49 1.98
N THR A 963 19.88 7.72 2.88
CA THR A 963 21.33 7.66 3.05
C THR A 963 22.01 7.02 1.84
N ALA A 964 21.40 5.99 1.25
CA ALA A 964 21.90 5.37 0.04
C ALA A 964 21.95 6.35 -1.13
N ASP A 965 20.87 7.11 -1.34
CA ASP A 965 20.79 8.11 -2.40
C ASP A 965 21.73 9.30 -2.15
N GLU A 966 21.93 9.68 -0.88
CA GLU A 966 22.96 10.66 -0.49
C GLU A 966 24.36 10.17 -0.87
N ILE A 967 24.76 8.96 -0.42
CA ILE A 967 26.05 8.35 -0.74
C ILE A 967 26.25 8.24 -2.25
N TRP A 968 25.20 7.85 -2.97
CA TRP A 968 25.20 7.76 -4.43
C TRP A 968 25.65 9.08 -5.07
N SER A 969 25.15 10.22 -4.61
CA SER A 969 25.54 11.53 -5.18
C SER A 969 27.03 11.88 -5.08
N TYR A 970 27.78 11.20 -4.21
CA TYR A 970 29.21 11.40 -3.99
C TYR A 970 30.11 10.35 -4.66
N LEU A 971 29.55 9.33 -5.30
CA LEU A 971 30.33 8.29 -5.97
C LEU A 971 30.83 8.76 -7.35
N PRO A 972 32.09 8.42 -7.72
CA PRO A 972 32.62 8.75 -9.03
C PRO A 972 32.00 7.86 -10.13
N GLU A 973 31.66 8.47 -11.26
CA GLU A 973 31.08 7.79 -12.45
C GLU A 973 29.75 7.06 -12.24
N ASN A 974 28.81 7.68 -11.54
CA ASN A 974 27.45 7.17 -11.52
C ASN A 974 26.70 7.50 -12.81
N ASN A 975 26.22 6.46 -13.49
CA ASN A 975 25.50 6.57 -14.77
C ASN A 975 24.02 6.94 -14.59
N SER A 976 23.43 6.59 -13.44
CA SER A 976 22.05 6.93 -13.09
C SER A 976 21.98 8.01 -12.02
N GLN A 977 20.93 8.82 -12.06
CA GLN A 977 20.70 9.87 -11.06
C GLN A 977 20.60 9.35 -9.63
N TYR A 978 19.85 8.27 -9.47
CA TYR A 978 19.41 7.74 -8.20
C TYR A 978 19.85 6.30 -8.09
N VAL A 979 20.21 5.87 -6.89
CA VAL A 979 20.57 4.46 -6.62
C VAL A 979 19.41 3.51 -6.94
N PHE A 980 18.16 3.97 -6.84
CA PHE A 980 16.96 3.16 -7.09
C PHE A 980 16.74 2.79 -8.57
N MET A 981 17.57 3.31 -9.48
CA MET A 981 17.55 2.97 -10.91
C MET A 981 18.59 1.93 -11.30
N GLU A 982 19.41 1.50 -10.35
CA GLU A 982 20.53 0.60 -10.58
C GLU A 982 20.19 -0.84 -10.18
N GLU A 983 20.92 -1.76 -10.79
CA GLU A 983 20.90 -3.17 -10.42
C GLU A 983 22.07 -3.47 -9.46
N TRP A 984 22.15 -4.71 -8.98
CA TRP A 984 23.27 -5.19 -8.16
C TRP A 984 24.61 -4.95 -8.87
N PHE A 985 25.67 -4.66 -8.10
CA PHE A 985 26.96 -4.36 -8.69
C PHE A 985 27.60 -5.62 -9.30
N ASP A 986 27.97 -5.56 -10.57
CA ASP A 986 28.31 -6.72 -11.40
C ASP A 986 29.81 -6.89 -11.67
N LYS A 987 30.66 -5.95 -11.24
CA LYS A 987 32.11 -5.98 -11.46
C LYS A 987 32.91 -6.73 -10.38
N LEU A 988 32.22 -7.37 -9.43
CA LEU A 988 32.85 -8.15 -8.38
C LEU A 988 33.31 -9.52 -8.91
N PHE A 989 34.43 -10.03 -8.39
CA PHE A 989 35.00 -11.33 -8.76
C PHE A 989 35.44 -12.11 -7.52
N TYR A 990 35.45 -13.44 -7.60
CA TYR A 990 35.97 -14.29 -6.53
C TYR A 990 37.51 -14.34 -6.53
N LEU A 991 38.07 -14.67 -5.36
CA LEU A 991 39.43 -15.21 -5.28
C LEU A 991 39.47 -16.62 -5.88
N ASP A 992 40.59 -16.96 -6.48
CA ASP A 992 40.84 -18.28 -7.02
C ASP A 992 41.11 -19.26 -5.85
N GLN A 993 40.37 -20.37 -5.78
CA GLN A 993 40.42 -21.29 -4.63
C GLN A 993 41.76 -22.01 -4.50
N ASP A 994 42.38 -22.32 -5.64
CA ASP A 994 43.67 -23.01 -5.73
C ASP A 994 44.87 -22.08 -5.49
N ASP A 995 44.63 -20.76 -5.34
CA ASP A 995 45.69 -19.80 -5.05
C ASP A 995 46.10 -19.86 -3.57
N LEU A 996 47.38 -19.60 -3.29
CA LEU A 996 47.94 -19.61 -1.94
C LEU A 996 47.23 -18.60 -1.03
N PHE A 997 46.78 -17.49 -1.59
CA PHE A 997 46.10 -16.38 -0.89
C PHE A 997 44.58 -16.44 -1.01
N ASN A 998 44.01 -17.64 -0.93
CA ASN A 998 42.57 -17.88 -0.95
C ASN A 998 41.85 -17.41 0.33
N TYR A 999 40.53 -17.60 0.38
CA TYR A 999 39.71 -17.19 1.53
C TYR A 999 40.12 -17.84 2.85
N GLN A 1000 40.59 -19.10 2.83
CA GLN A 1000 41.03 -19.79 4.05
C GLN A 1000 42.27 -19.10 4.65
N PHE A 1001 43.26 -18.77 3.81
CA PHE A 1001 44.43 -18.02 4.25
C PHE A 1001 44.04 -16.71 4.94
N TRP A 1002 43.19 -15.89 4.30
CA TRP A 1002 42.79 -14.61 4.86
C TRP A 1002 41.95 -14.75 6.14
N ASN A 1003 41.08 -15.75 6.23
CA ASN A 1003 40.32 -16.04 7.45
C ASN A 1003 41.24 -16.44 8.63
N GLU A 1004 42.27 -17.24 8.38
CA GLU A 1004 43.31 -17.56 9.37
C GLU A 1004 44.03 -16.27 9.84
N ILE A 1005 44.45 -15.42 8.90
CA ILE A 1005 45.11 -14.13 9.20
C ILE A 1005 44.22 -13.17 9.99
N ILE A 1006 42.95 -13.03 9.62
CA ILE A 1006 41.96 -12.19 10.34
C ILE A 1006 41.80 -12.68 11.77
N THR A 1007 41.70 -13.99 11.98
CA THR A 1007 41.59 -14.61 13.30
C THR A 1007 42.82 -14.32 14.16
N ILE A 1008 44.01 -14.47 13.58
CA ILE A 1008 45.29 -14.16 14.25
C ILE A 1008 45.37 -12.67 14.61
N LYS A 1009 45.00 -11.76 13.70
CA LYS A 1009 45.00 -10.32 13.97
C LYS A 1009 44.03 -9.96 15.10
N HIS A 1010 42.82 -10.51 15.11
CA HIS A 1010 41.86 -10.27 16.19
C HIS A 1010 42.40 -10.68 17.54
N GLU A 1011 43.11 -11.80 17.62
CA GLU A 1011 43.72 -12.23 18.86
C GLU A 1011 44.87 -11.31 19.29
N ILE A 1012 45.75 -10.93 18.36
CA ILE A 1012 46.85 -10.01 18.65
C ILE A 1012 46.34 -8.64 19.10
N ASN A 1013 45.27 -8.13 18.48
CA ASN A 1013 44.64 -6.87 18.87
C ASN A 1013 44.19 -6.88 20.33
N LYS A 1014 43.68 -7.99 20.86
CA LYS A 1014 43.34 -8.10 22.29
C LYS A 1014 44.55 -7.91 23.18
N PHE A 1015 45.68 -8.54 22.83
CA PHE A 1015 46.92 -8.38 23.60
C PHE A 1015 47.48 -6.96 23.53
N LEU A 1016 47.37 -6.30 22.37
CA LEU A 1016 47.74 -4.90 22.19
C LEU A 1016 46.83 -3.96 22.99
N GLU A 1017 45.51 -4.17 22.95
CA GLU A 1017 44.54 -3.37 23.72
C GLU A 1017 44.76 -3.51 25.23
N GLU A 1018 45.01 -4.72 25.72
CA GLU A 1018 45.35 -4.97 27.12
C GLU A 1018 46.67 -4.25 27.50
N ALA A 1019 47.68 -4.30 26.64
CA ALA A 1019 48.95 -3.61 26.86
C ALA A 1019 48.80 -2.08 26.87
N ILE A 1020 47.91 -1.53 26.03
CA ILE A 1020 47.55 -0.11 26.01
C ILE A 1020 46.79 0.30 27.28
N GLN A 1021 45.80 -0.51 27.71
CA GLN A 1021 45.05 -0.27 28.95
C GLN A 1021 45.97 -0.28 30.18
N ASN A 1022 46.94 -1.20 30.22
CA ASN A 1022 47.95 -1.29 31.26
C ASN A 1022 49.05 -0.23 31.15
N LYS A 1023 48.97 0.71 30.18
CA LYS A 1023 49.94 1.79 29.92
C LYS A 1023 51.38 1.31 29.66
N THR A 1024 51.55 0.05 29.26
CA THR A 1024 52.86 -0.50 28.90
C THR A 1024 53.32 0.02 27.54
N ILE A 1025 52.35 0.22 26.63
CA ILE A 1025 52.52 0.88 25.33
C ILE A 1025 51.43 1.93 25.16
N ASN A 1026 51.66 2.97 24.35
CA ASN A 1026 50.69 4.02 24.04
C ASN A 1026 49.87 3.72 22.78
N ASN A 1027 50.46 3.00 21.81
CA ASN A 1027 49.85 2.64 20.54
C ASN A 1027 50.53 1.39 19.96
N SER A 1028 49.90 0.72 19.00
CA SER A 1028 50.44 -0.52 18.40
C SER A 1028 51.73 -0.29 17.60
N LEU A 1029 51.93 0.91 17.03
CA LEU A 1029 53.10 1.23 16.20
C LEU A 1029 54.38 1.39 17.02
N GLU A 1030 54.33 1.69 18.32
CA GLU A 1030 55.54 1.72 19.17
C GLU A 1030 55.99 0.34 19.67
N THR A 1031 55.31 -0.72 19.21
CA THR A 1031 55.56 -2.10 19.63
C THR A 1031 56.35 -2.86 18.56
N SER A 1032 57.21 -3.79 19.00
CA SER A 1032 57.72 -4.91 18.23
C SER A 1032 57.00 -6.16 18.71
N ILE A 1033 56.35 -6.87 17.80
CA ILE A 1033 55.58 -8.07 18.11
C ILE A 1033 56.43 -9.29 17.81
N ILE A 1034 56.59 -10.19 18.78
CA ILE A 1034 57.21 -11.49 18.55
C ILE A 1034 56.12 -12.56 18.58
N LEU A 1035 55.87 -13.16 17.41
CA LEU A 1035 54.95 -14.27 17.24
C LEU A 1035 55.69 -15.59 17.34
N TYR A 1036 55.29 -16.42 18.29
CA TYR A 1036 55.76 -17.80 18.42
C TYR A 1036 54.67 -18.73 17.91
N VAL A 1037 54.95 -19.38 16.78
CA VAL A 1037 53.94 -20.12 15.99
C VAL A 1037 54.44 -21.51 15.60
N SER A 1038 53.52 -22.40 15.22
CA SER A 1038 53.87 -23.70 14.64
C SER A 1038 54.70 -23.56 13.35
N HIS A 1039 55.38 -24.63 12.93
CA HIS A 1039 56.14 -24.64 11.67
C HIS A 1039 55.29 -24.27 10.45
N GLU A 1040 54.08 -24.83 10.36
CA GLU A 1040 53.16 -24.56 9.25
C GLU A 1040 52.78 -23.08 9.18
N LEU A 1041 52.37 -22.50 10.30
CA LEU A 1041 51.97 -21.09 10.36
C LEU A 1041 53.18 -20.15 10.18
N SER A 1042 54.36 -20.56 10.64
CA SER A 1042 55.61 -19.83 10.38
C SER A 1042 55.88 -19.72 8.88
N ASN A 1043 55.74 -20.82 8.14
CA ASN A 1043 55.96 -20.83 6.69
C ASN A 1043 54.94 -19.94 5.97
N LYS A 1044 53.66 -20.02 6.33
CA LYS A 1044 52.60 -19.15 5.79
C LYS A 1044 52.88 -17.66 6.01
N LEU A 1045 53.24 -17.27 7.23
CA LEU A 1045 53.50 -15.86 7.57
C LEU A 1045 54.79 -15.32 6.95
N LYS A 1046 55.83 -16.15 6.79
CA LYS A 1046 57.11 -15.73 6.19
C LYS A 1046 56.97 -15.31 4.72
N ILE A 1047 55.99 -15.85 4.00
CA ILE A 1047 55.71 -15.49 2.60
C ILE A 1047 55.36 -13.99 2.47
N LEU A 1048 54.75 -13.40 3.50
CA LEU A 1048 54.42 -11.98 3.53
C LEU A 1048 55.64 -11.08 3.82
N GLU A 1049 56.81 -11.67 4.11
CA GLU A 1049 58.06 -10.99 4.42
C GLU A 1049 57.88 -9.79 5.37
N GLN A 1050 58.42 -8.63 5.00
CA GLN A 1050 58.31 -7.39 5.78
C GLN A 1050 56.91 -6.77 5.76
N GLU A 1051 56.01 -7.25 4.89
CA GLU A 1051 54.65 -6.70 4.81
C GLU A 1051 53.78 -7.17 5.98
N THR A 1052 54.14 -8.28 6.63
CA THR A 1052 53.45 -8.86 7.80
C THR A 1052 53.15 -7.82 8.89
N LYS A 1053 54.06 -6.86 9.13
CA LYS A 1053 53.88 -5.82 10.16
C LYS A 1053 52.70 -4.88 9.86
N PHE A 1054 52.32 -4.72 8.59
CA PHE A 1054 51.19 -3.87 8.20
C PHE A 1054 49.84 -4.53 8.48
N ILE A 1055 49.74 -5.87 8.37
CA ILE A 1055 48.53 -6.59 8.85
C ILE A 1055 48.30 -6.31 10.33
N PHE A 1056 49.36 -6.39 11.14
CA PHE A 1056 49.27 -6.23 12.60
C PHE A 1056 49.43 -4.79 13.08
N LEU A 1057 49.52 -3.82 12.17
CA LEU A 1057 49.61 -2.38 12.46
C LEU A 1057 50.70 -2.05 13.48
N THR A 1058 51.88 -2.62 13.27
CA THR A 1058 53.03 -2.51 14.17
C THR A 1058 54.29 -2.07 13.40
N SER A 1059 55.32 -1.60 14.10
CA SER A 1059 56.55 -1.14 13.41
C SER A 1059 57.56 -2.24 13.15
N ASP A 1060 57.53 -3.30 13.95
CA ASP A 1060 58.42 -4.43 13.80
C ASP A 1060 57.71 -5.73 14.18
N ILE A 1061 58.03 -6.81 13.47
CA ILE A 1061 57.49 -8.13 13.77
C ILE A 1061 58.54 -9.21 13.56
N GLN A 1062 58.62 -10.13 14.52
CA GLN A 1062 59.49 -11.29 14.46
C GLN A 1062 58.66 -12.57 14.55
N ILE A 1063 58.96 -13.53 13.69
CA ILE A 1063 58.30 -14.84 13.67
C ILE A 1063 59.31 -15.88 14.14
N LYS A 1064 59.00 -16.54 15.26
CA LYS A 1064 59.80 -17.60 15.88
C LYS A 1064 58.97 -18.88 16.02
N LEU A 1065 59.65 -20.01 16.25
CA LEU A 1065 58.98 -21.30 16.45
C LEU A 1065 58.36 -21.37 17.86
N TYR A 1066 57.21 -22.04 17.97
CA TYR A 1066 56.41 -22.09 19.18
C TYR A 1066 57.20 -22.54 20.43
N ASP A 1067 58.10 -23.50 20.28
CA ASP A 1067 58.88 -24.07 21.38
C ASP A 1067 59.98 -23.14 21.90
N THR A 1068 60.30 -22.09 21.14
CA THR A 1068 61.27 -21.05 21.55
C THR A 1068 60.63 -19.95 22.40
N ALA A 1069 59.32 -20.04 22.68
CA ALA A 1069 58.60 -19.02 23.41
C ALA A 1069 59.03 -18.93 24.89
N PRO A 1070 59.35 -17.73 25.41
CA PRO A 1070 59.67 -17.57 26.81
C PRO A 1070 58.44 -17.84 27.68
N LYS A 1071 58.66 -18.19 28.96
CA LYS A 1071 57.57 -18.55 29.91
C LYS A 1071 56.53 -17.44 30.08
N ASN A 1072 56.91 -16.18 29.89
CA ASN A 1072 56.05 -15.01 30.03
C ASN A 1072 55.31 -14.59 28.73
N ALA A 1073 55.47 -15.33 27.62
CA ALA A 1073 54.74 -15.03 26.39
C ALA A 1073 53.24 -15.33 26.56
N LYS A 1074 52.39 -14.42 26.08
CA LYS A 1074 50.92 -14.54 26.21
C LYS A 1074 50.39 -15.58 25.23
N LYS A 1075 49.72 -16.61 25.72
CA LYS A 1075 49.16 -17.69 24.89
C LYS A 1075 47.78 -17.29 24.34
N SER A 1076 47.54 -17.53 23.06
CA SER A 1076 46.22 -17.37 22.46
C SER A 1076 45.21 -18.36 23.06
N LYS A 1077 43.96 -17.90 23.23
CA LYS A 1077 42.82 -18.73 23.62
C LYS A 1077 42.09 -19.34 22.42
N ILE A 1078 42.21 -18.72 21.24
CA ILE A 1078 41.45 -19.08 20.03
C ILE A 1078 42.33 -19.82 19.02
N VAL A 1079 43.55 -19.35 18.79
CA VAL A 1079 44.46 -19.89 17.77
C VAL A 1079 45.40 -20.91 18.43
N PRO A 1080 45.33 -22.19 18.06
CA PRO A 1080 46.24 -23.21 18.57
C PRO A 1080 47.69 -22.87 18.22
N TYR A 1081 48.62 -23.20 19.14
CA TYR A 1081 50.06 -23.00 18.94
C TYR A 1081 50.45 -21.56 18.57
N LEU A 1082 49.77 -20.56 19.13
CA LEU A 1082 50.16 -19.14 19.05
C LEU A 1082 50.49 -18.58 20.44
N LYS A 1083 51.70 -18.05 20.61
CA LYS A 1083 52.07 -17.18 21.74
C LYS A 1083 52.61 -15.85 21.22
N VAL A 1084 52.40 -14.78 21.99
CA VAL A 1084 52.75 -13.41 21.62
C VAL A 1084 53.55 -12.76 22.74
N SER A 1085 54.68 -12.16 22.39
CA SER A 1085 55.40 -11.21 23.24
C SER A 1085 55.37 -9.82 22.61
N LEU A 1086 55.22 -8.79 23.45
CA LEU A 1086 55.16 -7.40 23.03
C LEU A 1086 56.35 -6.67 23.65
N GLU A 1087 57.18 -6.05 22.82
CA GLU A 1087 58.34 -5.26 23.27
C GLU A 1087 58.23 -3.82 22.78
N LYS A 1088 58.59 -2.84 23.61
CA LYS A 1088 58.57 -1.44 23.21
C LYS A 1088 59.82 -1.10 22.39
N ILE A 1089 59.63 -0.50 21.20
CA ILE A 1089 60.74 -0.16 20.30
C ILE A 1089 61.49 1.08 20.84
N LYS A 1090 62.83 0.98 20.94
CA LYS A 1090 63.73 2.06 21.38
C LYS A 1090 64.10 3.09 20.29
N GLY A 1091 63.38 3.09 19.16
CA GLY A 1091 63.64 3.93 17.98
C GLY A 1091 62.92 5.29 18.01
N LYS A 1092 63.12 6.12 16.97
CA LYS A 1092 62.39 7.39 16.81
C LYS A 1092 61.12 7.18 15.97
N LYS A 1093 60.03 7.87 16.35
CA LYS A 1093 58.77 7.91 15.58
C LYS A 1093 58.95 8.77 14.32
N CYS A 1094 58.64 8.23 13.15
CA CYS A 1094 58.58 9.02 11.92
C CYS A 1094 57.36 9.96 11.93
N PRO A 1095 57.50 11.27 11.70
CA PRO A 1095 56.37 12.20 11.75
C PRO A 1095 55.36 11.99 10.61
N ARG A 1096 55.75 11.29 9.53
CA ARG A 1096 54.89 11.04 8.34
C ARG A 1096 54.08 9.74 8.43
N CYS A 1097 54.73 8.59 8.59
CA CYS A 1097 54.04 7.29 8.65
C CYS A 1097 53.82 6.77 10.07
N TRP A 1098 54.35 7.46 11.09
CA TRP A 1098 54.26 7.11 12.51
C TRP A 1098 54.91 5.79 12.93
N HIS A 1099 55.50 5.05 11.99
CA HIS A 1099 56.35 3.91 12.33
C HIS A 1099 57.63 4.35 13.05
N TYR A 1100 58.09 3.50 13.96
CA TYR A 1100 59.32 3.67 14.71
C TYR A 1100 60.49 3.07 13.92
N PHE A 1101 61.61 3.79 13.84
CA PHE A 1101 62.79 3.36 13.11
C PHE A 1101 64.07 3.76 13.84
N ASN A 1102 65.15 3.04 13.55
CA ASN A 1102 66.50 3.35 14.01
C ASN A 1102 67.30 4.04 12.89
N PHE A 1103 68.14 5.02 13.24
CA PHE A 1103 69.02 5.66 12.26
C PHE A 1103 70.12 4.68 11.84
N THR A 1104 70.22 4.40 10.54
CA THR A 1104 71.34 3.62 9.98
C THR A 1104 72.30 4.55 9.23
N LYS A 1105 73.56 4.13 9.04
CA LYS A 1105 74.59 4.94 8.32
C LYS A 1105 74.20 5.34 6.89
N LYS A 1106 73.16 4.74 6.30
CA LYS A 1106 72.63 5.03 4.95
C LYS A 1106 71.54 6.12 4.90
N ASN A 1107 71.13 6.68 6.04
CA ASN A 1107 70.12 7.74 6.06
C ASN A 1107 70.71 9.07 5.55
N ILE A 1108 69.93 9.84 4.77
CA ILE A 1108 70.31 11.21 4.37
C ILE A 1108 70.55 12.02 5.65
N LYS A 1109 71.77 12.54 5.84
CA LYS A 1109 72.11 13.42 6.97
C LYS A 1109 71.09 14.59 7.00
N ASN A 1110 70.45 14.80 8.16
CA ASN A 1110 69.43 15.82 8.46
C ASN A 1110 67.96 15.54 8.06
N SER A 1111 67.54 14.28 7.86
CA SER A 1111 66.12 13.93 7.67
C SER A 1111 65.45 13.39 8.95
N ASP A 1112 64.34 14.01 9.38
CA ASP A 1112 63.49 13.52 10.48
C ASP A 1112 62.48 12.43 10.06
N ILE A 1113 62.45 12.05 8.77
CA ILE A 1113 61.58 11.00 8.23
C ILE A 1113 62.35 9.71 7.91
N CYS A 1114 61.67 8.55 7.96
CA CYS A 1114 62.28 7.24 7.71
C CYS A 1114 62.58 7.00 6.21
N ASN A 1115 63.52 6.09 5.90
CA ASN A 1115 63.92 5.78 4.51
C ASN A 1115 62.74 5.35 3.62
N ARG A 1116 61.78 4.61 4.18
CA ARG A 1116 60.53 4.26 3.49
C ARG A 1116 59.75 5.50 3.04
N CYS A 1117 59.61 6.48 3.92
CA CYS A 1117 58.94 7.73 3.59
C CYS A 1117 59.73 8.55 2.55
N ILE A 1118 61.06 8.56 2.63
CA ILE A 1118 61.92 9.21 1.63
C ILE A 1118 61.73 8.57 0.24
N LEU A 1119 61.69 7.24 0.18
CA LEU A 1119 61.41 6.50 -1.06
C LEU A 1119 60.04 6.86 -1.64
N ASN A 1120 59.03 7.05 -0.80
CA ASN A 1120 57.69 7.41 -1.24
C ASN A 1120 57.49 8.89 -1.58
N THR A 1121 58.40 9.79 -1.19
CA THR A 1121 58.34 11.21 -1.55
C THR A 1121 59.23 11.54 -2.74
N ILE A 1122 60.51 11.20 -2.67
CA ILE A 1122 61.52 11.62 -3.65
C ILE A 1122 62.01 10.42 -4.50
N GLY A 1123 62.01 9.20 -3.95
CA GLY A 1123 62.45 7.99 -4.64
C GLY A 1123 61.41 7.39 -5.61
N ASN A 1124 61.58 6.13 -6.02
CA ASN A 1124 60.67 5.44 -6.95
C ASN A 1124 59.35 4.97 -6.31
N GLY A 1125 59.16 5.16 -5.00
CA GLY A 1125 58.09 4.55 -4.22
C GLY A 1125 58.41 3.11 -3.81
N GLU A 1126 57.88 2.68 -2.66
CA GLU A 1126 57.90 1.28 -2.27
C GLU A 1126 56.87 0.48 -3.10
N LYS A 1127 57.19 -0.77 -3.40
CA LYS A 1127 56.26 -1.71 -4.03
C LYS A 1127 55.54 -2.54 -2.97
N ARG A 1128 54.28 -2.87 -3.21
CA ARG A 1128 53.46 -3.75 -2.37
C ARG A 1128 52.85 -4.85 -3.22
N ILE A 1129 52.94 -6.09 -2.76
CA ILE A 1129 52.42 -7.26 -3.48
C ILE A 1129 51.32 -7.96 -2.68
N PHE A 1130 51.49 -8.09 -1.37
CA PHE A 1130 50.54 -8.81 -0.51
C PHE A 1130 49.58 -7.86 0.22
N ILE A 1131 50.08 -6.79 0.87
CA ILE A 1131 49.35 -6.00 1.89
C ILE A 1131 49.23 -4.50 1.59
#